data_AF-A0A9P5L4W1-F1
#
_entry.id   AF-A0A9P5L4W1-F1
#
_cell.length_a   1.000
_cell.length_b   1.000
_cell.length_c   1.000
_cell.angle_alpha   90.00
_cell.angle_beta   90.00
_cell.angle_gamma   90.00
#
_symmetry.space_group_name_H-M   'P 1'
#
loop_
_entity.id
_entity.type
_entity.pdbx_description
1 polymer ?
#
loop_
_entity_poly.entity_id
_entity_poly.type
_entity_poly.pdbx_seq_one_letter_code
_entity_poly.pdbx_strand_id
1 'polypeptide(L)'
;MNGNGRDGVPPQRQFWEIPAVARESAYPRLSRPVELLRPSYDVVVIGSGYGGGVAASRMARGRQSVCILEMGREKWPGEFPEDLGEAIKEVHVSGEFAPGDRRGVEGKQVDTGNPIGLYHIVVGDGQNAYVGNGLGGTSLLNANVFLEATPAVLEMNVWPEELRGSPEWEKYYNRARSMLEPAVYPQNFPSLPKLDLLERQAGLMGAEKSFYRVPQTTRFEDGPNSSGVFMRKSTLTGMDATGINDGSKSTTLVTYIADAWNWGAEIFCECQVRYIEKAKGREGWIVWFAWHGGKRGAFGEMMYEDLMWVHAKEFVFLGAGSLGSSEILLRSKQMGLDLSEDVGTEMSGNGDMLAFAYNTDFEANTLGTPYPSPNNPTGPCITGVIDLRDTANPLEGFVIEDASIPWAIAPFLFTAWEHLPGQIRGTPDSIYEFLVKTAARLGSKFLGPLFRGGSVQKTGVFLIMSHDSSQGGMTLKKDRAVLRYSGVGRSESVNRIHKYLQRATAAVGGTFVPNPAWSVLGQQEITVHTIGGARMSKDGTSASGVVNHMGQVFKGDAGEVYDGFIVCDSSVIPAAVGVNPFATITALAERSVELVAGQRGIQIDYETRNKLLDNFDEPQFPLERDRSVEAVEEKIAQASDRHSAGIGFTEIMAGFMHIGEDVEDFEVATRVAKGRSESARFFLSVKTWDTENMVNSTSHAGVLTGTFCCPTLGGPFMVNRGRFQLMSQDPGRPDTLNFIYDFDMVAPSGRVLHFHGYKVVSTAVSLSPSSLWGATTTLYSTITDPSDRGKVIGRGTLYIYPKDFASELQTLEPSGPTLFGRARSVVSFLSYFTKQATSMFLSPLTFMEYPAPHTFSIKPTPISQTTQVKASDGVSSTLCMWNPKGKGDGDYAPTVLFVPGAAMDHQMYALPTIERNAIQWFTDKGYRCYCVTHRAGRTVVAHDGHTMYDARLDILAALTRIRSTLSESQKIYVIAHCVGSMALASGLLDGTIPAAWLAGITASNVFMNPRLAKVDYLKIVLPIRPDNIYAKLVGNWIDCSSGPGDGIIQKALNQLLRFYPVGDADEICKSVVCHRSSFIFGRLWCHKKLNAATHANLHHFLSGINMRCLSHLLETGAAEKVMTNEPALVNLVTPENLARLKGVPILLFSGEKNTVYTPENTDISYTTLCNANGRQCEPTSRRADASRVHDKRGYFWVKDSTESPRQCQV
;
A
#
# COMPACT_ATOMS: atom_id res chain seq x y z
N MET A 1 67.64 1.17 36.95
CA MET A 1 67.64 1.02 38.41
C MET A 1 66.24 0.61 38.85
N ASN A 2 66.17 -0.49 39.62
CA ASN A 2 65.11 -0.97 40.51
C ASN A 2 63.68 -1.11 39.91
N GLY A 3 63.06 -2.29 39.81
CA GLY A 3 63.18 -3.52 40.61
C GLY A 3 62.05 -3.56 41.65
N ASN A 4 61.02 -4.38 41.41
CA ASN A 4 60.40 -5.30 42.38
C ASN A 4 59.19 -5.99 41.76
N GLY A 5 59.26 -7.32 41.64
CA GLY A 5 58.17 -8.19 41.23
C GLY A 5 57.30 -8.66 42.40
N ARG A 6 56.16 -9.26 42.04
CA ARG A 6 55.45 -10.33 42.75
C ARG A 6 54.55 -11.08 41.75
N ASP A 7 55.01 -12.28 41.40
CA ASP A 7 54.28 -13.55 41.24
C ASP A 7 52.82 -13.56 40.73
N GLY A 8 52.66 -14.15 39.53
CA GLY A 8 51.86 -15.38 39.38
C GLY A 8 50.34 -15.29 39.26
N VAL A 9 49.83 -14.79 38.14
CA VAL A 9 48.51 -15.18 37.59
C VAL A 9 48.74 -15.59 36.12
N PRO A 10 48.33 -16.80 35.67
CA PRO A 10 48.46 -17.17 34.26
C PRO A 10 47.61 -16.22 33.42
N PRO A 11 48.04 -15.86 32.19
CA PRO A 11 47.36 -14.85 31.39
C PRO A 11 45.92 -15.29 31.14
N GLN A 12 44.98 -14.41 31.49
CA GLN A 12 43.60 -14.48 31.00
C GLN A 12 43.67 -14.67 29.48
N ARG A 13 43.18 -15.81 29.01
CA ARG A 13 42.99 -16.09 27.59
C ARG A 13 42.18 -14.94 27.00
N GLN A 14 42.73 -14.31 25.96
CA GLN A 14 42.02 -13.46 25.02
C GLN A 14 40.77 -14.19 24.53
N PHE A 15 39.64 -13.86 25.13
CA PHE A 15 38.33 -14.16 24.59
C PHE A 15 37.49 -12.91 24.84
N TRP A 16 37.06 -12.32 23.73
CA TRP A 16 36.05 -11.25 23.61
C TRP A 16 36.52 -9.81 23.81
N GLU A 17 36.89 -9.16 22.70
CA GLU A 17 36.37 -7.83 22.40
C GLU A 17 35.44 -7.97 21.19
N ILE A 18 34.13 -7.95 21.42
CA ILE A 18 33.15 -7.59 20.40
C ILE A 18 32.87 -6.10 20.64
N PRO A 19 33.27 -5.19 19.75
CA PRO A 19 32.84 -3.80 19.86
C PRO A 19 31.32 -3.75 19.71
N ALA A 20 30.66 -3.03 20.62
CA ALA A 20 29.24 -2.68 20.51
C ALA A 20 29.03 -1.63 19.40
N VAL A 21 29.38 -1.97 18.17
CA VAL A 21 29.15 -1.19 16.96
C VAL A 21 28.15 -2.00 16.12
N ALA A 22 26.97 -1.41 15.90
CA ALA A 22 25.88 -1.81 14.99
C ALA A 22 25.91 -3.27 14.48
N ARG A 23 24.97 -4.12 14.99
CA ARG A 23 24.67 -5.44 14.43
C ARG A 23 24.25 -5.31 12.95
N GLU A 24 25.20 -5.38 12.02
CA GLU A 24 24.95 -5.90 10.67
C GLU A 24 24.59 -7.39 10.83
N SER A 25 23.51 -7.85 10.18
CA SER A 25 23.03 -9.22 10.36
C SER A 25 24.08 -10.22 9.84
N ALA A 26 24.48 -11.17 10.67
CA ALA A 26 25.46 -12.20 10.30
C ALA A 26 24.95 -13.17 9.21
N TYR A 27 23.65 -13.14 8.92
CA TYR A 27 22.99 -13.92 7.87
C TYR A 27 22.17 -12.99 6.96
N PRO A 28 22.05 -13.31 5.66
CA PRO A 28 21.24 -12.57 4.69
C PRO A 28 19.78 -12.99 4.75
N ARG A 29 18.91 -12.24 4.08
CA ARG A 29 17.48 -12.56 3.97
C ARG A 29 17.21 -13.35 2.69
N LEU A 30 16.71 -14.57 2.83
CA LEU A 30 16.24 -15.40 1.72
C LEU A 30 14.86 -14.93 1.21
N SER A 31 14.04 -14.40 2.11
CA SER A 31 12.74 -13.86 1.76
C SER A 31 12.85 -12.55 0.98
N ARG A 32 11.95 -12.39 0.02
CA ARG A 32 11.87 -11.22 -0.85
C ARG A 32 10.72 -10.31 -0.40
N PRO A 33 10.82 -8.99 -0.62
CA PRO A 33 9.69 -8.10 -0.43
C PRO A 33 8.51 -8.51 -1.33
N VAL A 34 7.27 -8.46 -0.83
CA VAL A 34 6.06 -8.88 -1.58
C VAL A 34 5.84 -8.07 -2.86
N GLU A 35 6.42 -6.87 -2.94
CA GLU A 35 6.43 -6.03 -4.15
C GLU A 35 7.13 -6.74 -5.33
N LEU A 36 7.95 -7.76 -5.05
CA LEU A 36 8.61 -8.64 -6.01
C LEU A 36 7.79 -9.88 -6.39
N LEU A 37 6.63 -10.12 -5.77
CA LEU A 37 5.76 -11.23 -6.10
C LEU A 37 5.23 -11.11 -7.54
N ARG A 38 5.41 -12.17 -8.31
CA ARG A 38 4.88 -12.32 -9.67
C ARG A 38 3.40 -12.74 -9.60
N PRO A 39 2.57 -12.38 -10.59
CA PRO A 39 1.17 -12.78 -10.59
C PRO A 39 0.95 -14.29 -10.78
N SER A 40 1.97 -15.02 -11.28
CA SER A 40 1.84 -16.44 -11.61
C SER A 40 3.17 -17.20 -11.52
N TYR A 41 3.11 -18.42 -11.01
CA TYR A 41 4.22 -19.39 -10.88
C TYR A 41 3.74 -20.78 -11.32
N ASP A 42 4.65 -21.67 -11.71
CA ASP A 42 4.28 -23.05 -12.03
C ASP A 42 3.84 -23.78 -10.76
N VAL A 43 4.53 -23.52 -9.65
CA VAL A 43 4.28 -24.13 -8.34
C VAL A 43 4.14 -23.06 -7.25
N VAL A 44 3.08 -23.16 -6.44
CA VAL A 44 2.94 -22.41 -5.19
C VAL A 44 2.96 -23.37 -4.01
N VAL A 45 3.85 -23.13 -3.06
CA VAL A 45 3.98 -23.90 -1.82
C VAL A 45 3.51 -23.04 -0.66
N ILE A 46 2.60 -23.57 0.14
CA ILE A 46 1.99 -22.87 1.27
C ILE A 46 2.59 -23.44 2.56
N GLY A 47 3.29 -22.59 3.31
CA GLY A 47 4.04 -22.99 4.50
C GLY A 47 5.44 -23.52 4.17
N SER A 48 6.36 -23.30 5.10
CA SER A 48 7.79 -23.60 4.91
C SER A 48 8.34 -24.63 5.91
N GLY A 49 7.45 -25.42 6.54
CA GLY A 49 7.84 -26.54 7.41
C GLY A 49 8.40 -27.74 6.66
N TYR A 50 8.41 -28.93 7.28
CA TYR A 50 8.98 -30.14 6.66
C TYR A 50 8.34 -30.49 5.30
N GLY A 51 7.01 -30.55 5.22
CA GLY A 51 6.29 -30.83 3.97
C GLY A 51 6.53 -29.77 2.89
N GLY A 52 6.30 -28.50 3.25
CA GLY A 52 6.49 -27.38 2.32
C GLY A 52 7.94 -27.20 1.85
N GLY A 53 8.92 -27.35 2.75
CA GLY A 53 10.33 -27.29 2.41
C GLY A 53 10.74 -28.37 1.41
N VAL A 54 10.30 -29.62 1.63
CA VAL A 54 10.53 -30.71 0.67
C VAL A 54 9.90 -30.37 -0.68
N ALA A 55 8.62 -29.99 -0.72
CA ALA A 55 7.93 -29.64 -1.96
C ALA A 55 8.66 -28.52 -2.72
N ALA A 56 9.06 -27.46 -2.03
CA ALA A 56 9.77 -26.34 -2.64
C ALA A 56 11.14 -26.74 -3.21
N SER A 57 11.97 -27.44 -2.43
CA SER A 57 13.30 -27.89 -2.85
C SER A 57 13.21 -28.81 -4.08
N ARG A 58 12.32 -29.80 -4.04
CA ARG A 58 12.22 -30.80 -5.10
C ARG A 58 11.61 -30.22 -6.37
N MET A 59 10.64 -29.33 -6.29
CA MET A 59 10.09 -28.65 -7.47
C MET A 59 11.07 -27.65 -8.09
N ALA A 60 11.86 -26.94 -7.28
CA ALA A 60 12.93 -26.06 -7.77
C ALA A 60 14.04 -26.86 -8.47
N ARG A 61 14.45 -28.00 -7.91
CA ARG A 61 15.36 -28.98 -8.55
C ARG A 61 14.77 -29.60 -9.82
N GLY A 62 13.44 -29.66 -9.92
CA GLY A 62 12.69 -29.98 -11.13
C GLY A 62 12.59 -28.84 -12.16
N ARG A 63 13.32 -27.73 -11.95
CA ARG A 63 13.35 -26.53 -12.82
C ARG A 63 12.00 -25.82 -12.98
N GLN A 64 11.12 -25.97 -11.99
CA GLN A 64 9.85 -25.24 -11.97
C GLN A 64 10.02 -23.85 -11.35
N SER A 65 9.20 -22.89 -11.76
CA SER A 65 9.10 -21.62 -11.02
C SER A 65 8.30 -21.82 -9.73
N VAL A 66 8.98 -21.67 -8.58
CA VAL A 66 8.41 -21.96 -7.26
C VAL A 66 8.23 -20.67 -6.45
N CYS A 67 7.03 -20.48 -5.91
CA CYS A 67 6.72 -19.43 -4.93
C CYS A 67 6.38 -20.07 -3.58
N ILE A 68 7.10 -19.68 -2.51
CA ILE A 68 6.79 -20.09 -1.14
C ILE A 68 6.05 -18.94 -0.44
N LEU A 69 4.88 -19.22 0.12
CA LEU A 69 4.13 -18.29 0.98
C LEU A 69 4.22 -18.77 2.43
N GLU A 70 4.88 -17.99 3.28
CA GLU A 70 5.05 -18.26 4.71
C GLU A 70 4.32 -17.19 5.54
N MET A 71 3.53 -17.60 6.53
CA MET A 71 2.78 -16.66 7.36
C MET A 71 3.64 -15.94 8.39
N GLY A 72 4.68 -16.60 8.91
CA GLY A 72 5.59 -16.02 9.90
C GLY A 72 6.73 -15.22 9.25
N ARG A 73 7.66 -14.77 10.10
CA ARG A 73 8.85 -14.00 9.70
C ARG A 73 10.05 -14.91 9.44
N GLU A 74 10.99 -14.41 8.64
CA GLU A 74 12.32 -14.99 8.55
C GLU A 74 13.15 -14.58 9.78
N LYS A 75 13.64 -15.58 10.54
CA LYS A 75 14.52 -15.39 11.70
C LYS A 75 15.71 -16.32 11.61
N TRP A 76 16.92 -15.76 11.67
CA TRP A 76 18.17 -16.51 11.70
C TRP A 76 18.71 -16.65 13.13
N PRO A 77 19.65 -17.59 13.37
CA PRO A 77 20.36 -17.66 14.64
C PRO A 77 20.98 -16.30 15.00
N GLY A 78 20.69 -15.82 16.21
CA GLY A 78 20.98 -14.47 16.70
C GLY A 78 19.76 -13.55 16.77
N GLU A 79 18.62 -13.97 16.20
CA GLU A 79 17.36 -13.22 16.15
C GLU A 79 16.21 -13.90 16.92
N PHE A 80 16.44 -15.09 17.49
CA PHE A 80 15.47 -15.76 18.34
C PHE A 80 15.44 -15.13 19.74
N PRO A 81 14.25 -15.04 20.38
CA PRO A 81 14.12 -14.48 21.73
C PRO A 81 14.97 -15.24 22.77
N GLU A 82 15.77 -14.51 23.57
CA GLU A 82 16.59 -15.11 24.64
C GLU A 82 15.94 -15.04 26.02
N ASP A 83 14.97 -14.11 26.20
CA ASP A 83 14.26 -13.89 27.45
C ASP A 83 12.74 -13.78 27.28
N LEU A 84 12.03 -13.75 28.42
CA LEU A 84 10.56 -13.70 28.46
C LEU A 84 9.98 -12.42 27.84
N GLY A 85 10.66 -11.28 27.99
CA GLY A 85 10.19 -9.98 27.48
C GLY A 85 10.27 -9.87 25.97
N GLU A 86 11.25 -10.54 25.36
CA GLU A 86 11.31 -10.73 23.91
C GLU A 86 10.30 -11.80 23.45
N ALA A 87 10.23 -12.93 24.15
CA ALA A 87 9.36 -14.04 23.75
C ALA A 87 7.88 -13.66 23.72
N ILE A 88 7.39 -12.88 24.69
CA ILE A 88 5.97 -12.49 24.77
C ILE A 88 5.50 -11.63 23.59
N LYS A 89 6.42 -10.91 22.91
CA LYS A 89 6.11 -10.11 21.71
C LYS A 89 5.87 -10.98 20.47
N GLU A 90 6.32 -12.24 20.53
CA GLU A 90 6.22 -13.23 19.46
C GLU A 90 5.08 -14.24 19.72
N VAL A 91 4.28 -14.05 20.78
CA VAL A 91 3.18 -14.96 21.12
C VAL A 91 1.88 -14.57 20.38
N HIS A 92 1.24 -15.57 19.79
CA HIS A 92 -0.13 -15.56 19.32
C HIS A 92 -0.94 -16.59 20.09
N VAL A 93 -2.14 -16.22 20.55
CA VAL A 93 -3.10 -17.14 21.16
C VAL A 93 -4.41 -17.07 20.40
N SER A 94 -4.89 -18.21 19.88
CA SER A 94 -6.15 -18.30 19.13
C SER A 94 -6.99 -19.51 19.53
N GLY A 95 -8.28 -19.52 19.23
CA GLY A 95 -9.16 -20.68 19.34
C GLY A 95 -10.36 -20.45 20.27
N GLU A 96 -10.93 -21.51 20.84
CA GLU A 96 -12.09 -21.44 21.73
C GLU A 96 -11.68 -21.89 23.13
N PHE A 97 -11.55 -20.94 24.06
CA PHE A 97 -11.24 -21.26 25.45
C PHE A 97 -12.48 -21.83 26.14
N ALA A 98 -12.46 -23.13 26.39
CA ALA A 98 -13.49 -23.87 27.12
C ALA A 98 -12.87 -24.46 28.40
N PRO A 99 -12.97 -23.77 29.57
CA PRO A 99 -12.47 -24.31 30.82
C PRO A 99 -13.31 -25.53 31.20
N GLY A 100 -12.69 -26.71 31.19
CA GLY A 100 -13.33 -28.02 31.07
C GLY A 100 -14.58 -28.33 31.91
N ASP A 101 -15.33 -29.35 31.45
CA ASP A 101 -16.48 -30.07 32.04
C ASP A 101 -17.59 -29.29 32.77
N ARG A 102 -17.60 -27.96 32.75
CA ARG A 102 -18.79 -27.18 33.09
C ARG A 102 -19.77 -27.25 31.92
N ARG A 103 -20.43 -28.41 31.78
CA ARG A 103 -21.55 -28.64 30.85
C ARG A 103 -22.52 -27.46 30.95
N GLY A 104 -22.58 -26.62 29.91
CA GLY A 104 -23.49 -25.48 29.83
C GLY A 104 -22.86 -24.08 29.79
N VAL A 105 -21.53 -23.92 29.90
CA VAL A 105 -20.86 -22.64 29.61
C VAL A 105 -20.33 -22.66 28.18
N GLU A 106 -20.83 -21.77 27.31
CA GLU A 106 -20.25 -21.60 25.98
C GLU A 106 -18.79 -21.16 26.09
N GLY A 107 -17.91 -21.83 25.34
CA GLY A 107 -16.51 -21.44 25.20
C GLY A 107 -16.38 -20.02 24.66
N LYS A 108 -15.38 -19.29 25.14
CA LYS A 108 -15.09 -17.93 24.68
C LYS A 108 -14.05 -17.97 23.58
N GLN A 109 -14.37 -17.41 22.42
CA GLN A 109 -13.40 -17.21 21.34
C GLN A 109 -12.28 -16.28 21.81
N VAL A 110 -11.04 -16.67 21.54
CA VAL A 110 -9.83 -15.92 21.85
C VAL A 110 -9.04 -15.75 20.57
N ASP A 111 -8.59 -14.53 20.31
CA ASP A 111 -7.59 -14.20 19.29
C ASP A 111 -6.83 -12.96 19.77
N THR A 112 -5.60 -13.15 20.23
CA THR A 112 -4.80 -12.08 20.87
C THR A 112 -3.31 -12.32 20.68
N GLY A 113 -2.51 -11.25 20.78
CA GLY A 113 -1.07 -11.28 20.53
C GLY A 113 -0.73 -10.92 19.09
N ASN A 114 0.43 -11.36 18.63
CA ASN A 114 0.95 -11.07 17.29
C ASN A 114 0.58 -12.20 16.31
N PRO A 115 -0.34 -12.01 15.34
CA PRO A 115 -0.80 -13.07 14.43
C PRO A 115 0.29 -13.73 13.57
N ILE A 116 1.43 -13.05 13.40
CA ILE A 116 2.61 -13.55 12.66
C ILE A 116 3.81 -13.81 13.59
N GLY A 117 3.57 -13.84 14.90
CA GLY A 117 4.58 -14.11 15.91
C GLY A 117 5.07 -15.56 15.87
N LEU A 118 6.31 -15.79 16.28
CA LEU A 118 6.98 -17.09 16.22
C LEU A 118 6.24 -18.21 16.97
N TYR A 119 5.59 -17.89 18.10
CA TYR A 119 4.97 -18.87 18.99
C TYR A 119 3.45 -18.80 18.90
N HIS A 120 2.80 -19.88 18.48
CA HIS A 120 1.35 -19.92 18.34
C HIS A 120 0.74 -21.00 19.24
N ILE A 121 -0.05 -20.54 20.22
CA ILE A 121 -0.79 -21.39 21.15
C ILE A 121 -2.25 -21.43 20.68
N VAL A 122 -2.70 -22.59 20.24
CA VAL A 122 -4.09 -22.83 19.85
C VAL A 122 -4.82 -23.47 21.02
N VAL A 123 -5.79 -22.74 21.59
CA VAL A 123 -6.63 -23.24 22.68
C VAL A 123 -7.86 -23.95 22.13
N GLY A 124 -8.11 -25.16 22.64
CA GLY A 124 -9.20 -26.02 22.20
C GLY A 124 -10.01 -26.60 23.36
N ASP A 125 -11.09 -27.29 23.01
CA ASP A 125 -11.83 -28.11 23.98
C ASP A 125 -11.16 -29.48 24.09
N GLY A 126 -10.56 -29.78 25.25
CA GLY A 126 -9.94 -31.07 25.57
C GLY A 126 -8.44 -31.16 25.34
N GLN A 127 -7.90 -30.48 24.32
CA GLN A 127 -6.47 -30.42 24.04
C GLN A 127 -6.08 -29.08 23.41
N ASN A 128 -4.91 -28.56 23.81
CA ASN A 128 -4.30 -27.35 23.26
C ASN A 128 -3.11 -27.73 22.36
N ALA A 129 -2.76 -26.88 21.41
CA ALA A 129 -1.62 -27.11 20.52
C ALA A 129 -0.61 -25.95 20.60
N TYR A 130 0.68 -26.27 20.48
CA TYR A 130 1.76 -25.30 20.34
C TYR A 130 2.48 -25.52 19.02
N VAL A 131 2.46 -24.51 18.15
CA VAL A 131 3.06 -24.55 16.81
C VAL A 131 3.95 -23.33 16.58
N GLY A 132 4.89 -23.46 15.64
CA GLY A 132 5.82 -22.39 15.27
C GLY A 132 5.52 -21.78 13.91
N ASN A 133 5.47 -20.44 13.85
CA ASN A 133 5.27 -19.68 12.62
C ASN A 133 6.57 -18.95 12.22
N GLY A 134 7.05 -19.15 11.00
CA GLY A 134 8.31 -18.55 10.55
C GLY A 134 8.90 -19.32 9.39
N LEU A 135 9.89 -18.73 8.69
CA LEU A 135 10.54 -19.39 7.57
C LEU A 135 11.33 -20.61 8.06
N GLY A 136 10.77 -21.80 7.86
CA GLY A 136 11.20 -23.08 8.42
C GLY A 136 10.16 -23.77 9.32
N GLY A 137 9.02 -23.14 9.58
CA GLY A 137 7.94 -23.62 10.43
C GLY A 137 8.40 -24.09 11.82
N THR A 138 7.79 -25.15 12.32
CA THR A 138 8.10 -25.70 13.65
C THR A 138 9.48 -26.36 13.74
N SER A 139 10.21 -26.55 12.63
CA SER A 139 11.63 -26.99 12.70
C SER A 139 12.51 -25.97 13.43
N LEU A 140 12.12 -24.70 13.44
CA LEU A 140 12.77 -23.65 14.22
C LEU A 140 12.66 -23.91 15.73
N LEU A 141 11.58 -24.57 16.18
CA LEU A 141 11.21 -24.72 17.59
C LEU A 141 11.21 -26.16 18.12
N ASN A 142 11.35 -27.18 17.28
CA ASN A 142 11.27 -28.56 17.77
C ASN A 142 12.52 -28.99 18.58
N ALA A 143 12.47 -30.18 19.18
CA ALA A 143 13.54 -30.74 19.99
C ALA A 143 14.61 -31.54 19.20
N ASN A 144 14.68 -31.40 17.88
CA ASN A 144 15.65 -32.06 16.99
C ASN A 144 15.58 -33.59 16.84
N VAL A 145 14.67 -34.31 17.51
CA VAL A 145 14.68 -35.78 17.54
C VAL A 145 14.23 -36.44 16.22
N PHE A 146 15.14 -37.15 15.55
CA PHE A 146 14.86 -37.88 14.30
C PHE A 146 14.54 -39.35 14.60
N LEU A 147 13.30 -39.68 14.96
CA LEU A 147 12.88 -41.07 15.16
C LEU A 147 11.90 -41.53 14.08
N GLU A 148 12.10 -42.75 13.60
CA GLU A 148 11.27 -43.38 12.58
C GLU A 148 10.07 -44.07 13.23
N ALA A 149 8.93 -44.09 12.52
CA ALA A 149 7.76 -44.85 12.94
C ALA A 149 8.09 -46.35 12.85
N THR A 150 7.60 -47.14 13.80
CA THR A 150 7.84 -48.59 13.75
C THR A 150 7.06 -49.23 12.60
N PRO A 151 7.55 -50.34 12.01
CA PRO A 151 6.82 -51.07 10.97
C PRO A 151 5.39 -51.44 11.40
N ALA A 152 5.20 -51.87 12.66
CA ALA A 152 3.89 -52.22 13.21
C ALA A 152 2.88 -51.05 13.17
N VAL A 153 3.34 -49.81 13.34
CA VAL A 153 2.49 -48.61 13.22
C VAL A 153 2.15 -48.32 11.76
N LEU A 154 3.11 -48.48 10.83
CA LEU A 154 2.91 -48.24 9.40
C LEU A 154 2.08 -49.35 8.72
N GLU A 155 1.97 -50.52 9.34
CA GLU A 155 1.15 -51.65 8.90
C GLU A 155 -0.31 -51.59 9.36
N MET A 156 -0.67 -50.66 10.25
CA MET A 156 -2.05 -50.52 10.72
C MET A 156 -3.02 -50.28 9.55
N ASN A 157 -4.21 -50.87 9.61
CA ASN A 157 -5.25 -50.79 8.56
C ASN A 157 -5.76 -49.36 8.25
N VAL A 158 -5.39 -48.37 9.06
CA VAL A 158 -5.70 -46.95 8.82
C VAL A 158 -4.79 -46.34 7.74
N TRP A 159 -3.63 -46.93 7.46
CA TRP A 159 -2.75 -46.51 6.37
C TRP A 159 -3.22 -47.05 5.02
N PRO A 160 -2.97 -46.31 3.91
CA PRO A 160 -3.22 -46.78 2.56
C PRO A 160 -2.54 -48.12 2.26
N GLU A 161 -3.15 -48.94 1.42
CA GLU A 161 -2.59 -50.25 1.02
C GLU A 161 -1.19 -50.10 0.39
N GLU A 162 -0.96 -49.04 -0.38
CA GLU A 162 0.31 -48.77 -1.05
C GLU A 162 1.47 -48.46 -0.09
N LEU A 163 1.18 -48.15 1.18
CA LEU A 163 2.16 -47.83 2.21
C LEU A 163 2.35 -48.96 3.24
N ARG A 164 1.36 -49.86 3.38
CA ARG A 164 1.40 -50.96 4.35
C ARG A 164 2.44 -52.01 3.96
N GLY A 165 3.43 -52.23 4.81
CA GLY A 165 4.52 -53.20 4.56
C GLY A 165 5.43 -52.83 3.38
N SER A 166 5.37 -51.59 2.90
CA SER A 166 6.13 -51.16 1.72
C SER A 166 7.63 -51.02 2.03
N PRO A 167 8.53 -51.65 1.25
CA PRO A 167 9.97 -51.45 1.40
C PRO A 167 10.42 -50.04 0.98
N GLU A 168 9.54 -49.25 0.34
CA GLU A 168 9.85 -47.90 -0.12
C GLU A 168 10.07 -46.90 1.03
N TRP A 169 9.54 -47.16 2.23
CA TRP A 169 9.77 -46.30 3.41
C TRP A 169 11.25 -46.06 3.65
N GLU A 170 12.07 -47.10 3.53
CA GLU A 170 13.52 -47.00 3.73
C GLU A 170 14.17 -46.03 2.73
N LYS A 171 13.74 -46.03 1.47
CA LYS A 171 14.23 -45.07 0.45
C LYS A 171 14.01 -43.63 0.90
N TYR A 172 12.81 -43.32 1.39
CA TYR A 172 12.43 -41.96 1.74
C TYR A 172 12.96 -41.51 3.10
N TYR A 173 13.03 -42.40 4.09
CA TYR A 173 13.73 -42.14 5.34
C TYR A 173 15.22 -41.89 5.10
N ASN A 174 15.88 -42.66 4.22
CA ASN A 174 17.27 -42.41 3.82
C ASN A 174 17.46 -41.02 3.20
N ARG A 175 16.53 -40.58 2.35
CA ARG A 175 16.58 -39.26 1.73
C ARG A 175 16.41 -38.14 2.77
N ALA A 176 15.44 -38.28 3.68
CA ALA A 176 15.25 -37.37 4.80
C ALA A 176 16.51 -37.30 5.69
N ARG A 177 17.10 -38.46 6.01
CA ARG A 177 18.32 -38.59 6.82
C ARG A 177 19.52 -37.93 6.15
N SER A 178 19.66 -38.10 4.83
CA SER A 178 20.75 -37.50 4.05
C SER A 178 20.66 -35.97 4.00
N MET A 179 19.45 -35.41 3.97
CA MET A 179 19.25 -33.96 3.96
C MET A 179 19.36 -33.35 5.37
N LEU A 180 18.77 -33.97 6.39
CA LEU A 180 18.70 -33.40 7.74
C LEU A 180 19.91 -33.72 8.63
N GLU A 181 20.72 -34.71 8.23
CA GLU A 181 21.98 -35.12 8.88
C GLU A 181 21.86 -35.36 10.40
N PRO A 182 20.94 -36.23 10.86
CA PRO A 182 20.79 -36.48 12.29
C PRO A 182 22.03 -37.21 12.86
N ALA A 183 22.49 -36.77 14.03
CA ALA A 183 23.65 -37.30 14.74
C ALA A 183 23.30 -37.61 16.20
N VAL A 184 23.91 -38.64 16.77
CA VAL A 184 23.77 -38.96 18.20
C VAL A 184 24.68 -38.07 19.04
N TYR A 185 24.28 -37.79 20.30
CA TYR A 185 25.13 -37.01 21.21
C TYR A 185 26.49 -37.68 21.43
N PRO A 186 27.61 -37.03 21.11
CA PRO A 186 28.92 -37.66 21.11
C PRO A 186 29.43 -37.99 22.53
N GLN A 187 30.15 -39.11 22.68
CA GLN A 187 30.73 -39.51 23.96
C GLN A 187 31.86 -38.60 24.45
N ASN A 188 32.50 -37.85 23.54
CA ASN A 188 33.57 -36.90 23.85
C ASN A 188 33.04 -35.51 24.27
N PHE A 189 31.72 -35.30 24.26
CA PHE A 189 31.10 -34.11 24.83
C PHE A 189 30.87 -34.27 26.35
N PRO A 190 30.65 -33.19 27.11
CA PRO A 190 30.42 -33.26 28.56
C PRO A 190 29.26 -34.20 28.93
N SER A 191 29.36 -34.87 30.09
CA SER A 191 28.21 -35.63 30.63
C SER A 191 27.05 -34.68 30.93
N LEU A 192 25.83 -35.15 30.71
CA LEU A 192 24.62 -34.38 30.92
C LEU A 192 23.83 -35.00 32.08
N PRO A 193 23.62 -34.28 33.20
CA PRO A 193 22.91 -34.84 34.36
C PRO A 193 21.49 -35.35 34.03
N LYS A 194 20.76 -34.70 33.11
CA LYS A 194 19.44 -35.17 32.65
C LYS A 194 19.49 -36.53 31.93
N LEU A 195 20.53 -36.77 31.14
CA LEU A 195 20.73 -38.03 30.44
C LEU A 195 21.11 -39.14 31.42
N ASP A 196 22.04 -38.83 32.34
CA ASP A 196 22.49 -39.77 33.38
C ASP A 196 21.33 -40.17 34.31
N LEU A 197 20.40 -39.24 34.58
CA LEU A 197 19.17 -39.51 35.32
C LEU A 197 18.26 -40.49 34.57
N LEU A 198 18.01 -40.26 33.27
CA LEU A 198 17.16 -41.13 32.45
C LEU A 198 17.76 -42.54 32.31
N GLU A 199 19.07 -42.65 32.07
CA GLU A 199 19.78 -43.94 32.00
C GLU A 199 19.64 -44.72 33.31
N ARG A 200 19.80 -44.03 34.45
CA ARG A 200 19.63 -44.63 35.77
C ARG A 200 18.20 -45.11 36.02
N GLN A 201 17.20 -44.32 35.60
CA GLN A 201 15.80 -44.72 35.68
C GLN A 201 15.52 -45.96 34.82
N ALA A 202 16.07 -46.02 33.61
CA ALA A 202 15.96 -47.20 32.76
C ALA A 202 16.51 -48.45 33.48
N GLY A 203 17.69 -48.34 34.12
CA GLY A 203 18.26 -49.42 34.91
C GLY A 203 17.43 -49.87 36.10
N LEU A 204 16.94 -48.93 36.89
CA LEU A 204 16.11 -49.25 38.06
C LEU A 204 14.74 -49.84 37.68
N MET A 205 14.28 -49.59 36.46
CA MET A 205 13.04 -50.13 35.91
C MET A 205 13.22 -51.43 35.12
N GLY A 206 14.45 -51.91 34.93
CA GLY A 206 14.76 -53.10 34.11
C GLY A 206 14.57 -52.88 32.60
N ALA A 207 14.69 -51.62 32.16
CA ALA A 207 14.50 -51.17 30.77
C ALA A 207 15.83 -50.74 30.12
N GLU A 208 16.98 -51.26 30.57
CA GLU A 208 18.32 -50.88 30.09
C GLU A 208 18.47 -51.08 28.58
N LYS A 209 17.90 -52.16 28.05
CA LYS A 209 17.95 -52.48 26.60
C LYS A 209 17.09 -51.55 25.75
N SER A 210 16.14 -50.85 26.36
CA SER A 210 15.28 -49.87 25.72
C SER A 210 15.85 -48.46 25.77
N PHE A 211 16.93 -48.23 26.52
CA PHE A 211 17.57 -46.92 26.63
C PHE A 211 18.64 -46.72 25.56
N TYR A 212 18.59 -45.60 24.85
CA TYR A 212 19.66 -45.17 23.94
C TYR A 212 19.69 -43.64 23.76
N ARG A 213 20.82 -43.13 23.26
CA ARG A 213 20.95 -41.73 22.82
C ARG A 213 20.26 -41.55 21.48
N VAL A 214 19.31 -40.63 21.38
CA VAL A 214 18.55 -40.43 20.16
C VAL A 214 19.38 -39.74 19.07
N PRO A 215 19.21 -40.13 17.79
CA PRO A 215 19.71 -39.34 16.68
C PRO A 215 18.93 -38.02 16.60
N GLN A 216 19.65 -36.91 16.49
CA GLN A 216 19.09 -35.56 16.52
C GLN A 216 19.67 -34.67 15.42
N THR A 217 18.86 -33.77 14.87
CA THR A 217 19.24 -32.75 13.87
C THR A 217 20.02 -31.59 14.52
N THR A 218 20.99 -31.93 15.36
CA THR A 218 21.90 -31.02 16.07
C THR A 218 23.33 -31.29 15.60
N ARG A 219 24.06 -30.23 15.24
CA ARG A 219 25.46 -30.32 14.80
C ARG A 219 26.39 -30.31 16.00
N PHE A 220 27.35 -31.23 16.01
CA PHE A 220 28.40 -31.32 17.03
C PHE A 220 29.79 -30.96 16.51
N GLU A 221 29.86 -30.55 15.24
CA GLU A 221 31.06 -30.09 14.55
C GLU A 221 30.74 -28.89 13.65
N ASP A 222 31.74 -28.06 13.40
CA ASP A 222 31.62 -26.90 12.49
C ASP A 222 31.81 -27.37 11.04
N GLY A 223 30.98 -26.88 10.11
CA GLY A 223 31.14 -27.21 8.69
C GLY A 223 29.88 -27.05 7.84
N PRO A 224 29.99 -27.18 6.50
CA PRO A 224 28.86 -27.13 5.57
C PRO A 224 27.94 -28.33 5.75
N ASN A 225 26.63 -28.13 5.69
CA ASN A 225 25.62 -29.21 5.74
C ASN A 225 25.35 -29.76 4.34
N SER A 226 24.42 -30.70 4.25
CA SER A 226 23.96 -31.34 3.01
C SER A 226 23.55 -30.37 1.90
N SER A 227 23.00 -29.20 2.24
CA SER A 227 22.58 -28.15 1.30
C SER A 227 23.66 -27.13 1.02
N GLY A 228 24.82 -27.19 1.68
CA GLY A 228 25.94 -26.27 1.51
C GLY A 228 25.98 -25.09 2.49
N VAL A 229 25.04 -24.98 3.43
CA VAL A 229 25.04 -23.92 4.45
C VAL A 229 26.07 -24.23 5.55
N PHE A 230 26.92 -23.26 5.89
CA PHE A 230 27.88 -23.42 6.99
C PHE A 230 27.17 -23.40 8.35
N MET A 231 27.34 -24.47 9.11
CA MET A 231 26.76 -24.67 10.44
C MET A 231 27.85 -24.64 11.51
N ARG A 232 27.46 -24.28 12.74
CA ARG A 232 28.34 -24.32 13.92
C ARG A 232 28.01 -25.51 14.80
N LYS A 233 28.97 -25.99 15.58
CA LYS A 233 28.73 -26.98 16.63
C LYS A 233 27.90 -26.39 17.78
N SER A 234 27.09 -27.23 18.40
CA SER A 234 26.24 -26.86 19.52
C SER A 234 27.05 -26.35 20.71
N THR A 235 26.51 -25.31 21.33
CA THR A 235 26.98 -24.72 22.58
C THR A 235 26.26 -25.27 23.81
N LEU A 236 25.37 -26.27 23.63
CA LEU A 236 24.72 -27.03 24.71
C LEU A 236 23.80 -26.21 25.62
N THR A 237 23.09 -25.23 25.04
CA THR A 237 22.26 -24.25 25.76
C THR A 237 20.96 -24.81 26.33
N GLY A 238 20.38 -25.85 25.74
CA GLY A 238 19.06 -26.37 26.12
C GLY A 238 17.89 -25.44 25.81
N MET A 239 18.06 -24.53 24.84
CA MET A 239 17.03 -23.54 24.43
C MET A 239 16.33 -23.90 23.11
N ASP A 240 16.46 -25.15 22.63
CA ASP A 240 15.98 -25.58 21.31
C ASP A 240 14.49 -25.30 21.08
N ALA A 241 13.67 -25.40 22.15
CA ALA A 241 12.22 -25.27 22.11
C ALA A 241 11.69 -23.84 21.92
N THR A 242 12.56 -22.83 21.96
CA THR A 242 12.23 -21.41 21.72
C THR A 242 13.01 -20.81 20.54
N GLY A 243 13.70 -21.66 19.77
CA GLY A 243 14.67 -21.22 18.78
C GLY A 243 16.04 -20.96 19.41
N ILE A 244 17.09 -21.46 18.75
CA ILE A 244 18.45 -21.45 19.27
C ILE A 244 19.36 -20.54 18.43
N ASN A 245 20.13 -19.70 19.11
CA ASN A 245 20.95 -18.66 18.47
C ASN A 245 22.38 -19.09 18.12
N ASP A 246 22.80 -20.31 18.45
CA ASP A 246 24.19 -20.76 18.26
C ASP A 246 24.50 -21.27 16.84
N GLY A 247 23.48 -21.46 16.01
CA GLY A 247 23.62 -21.91 14.62
C GLY A 247 23.90 -23.42 14.48
N SER A 248 23.58 -24.22 15.50
CA SER A 248 23.82 -25.67 15.50
C SER A 248 22.64 -26.53 15.06
N LYS A 249 21.45 -25.94 14.97
CA LYS A 249 20.20 -26.65 14.66
C LYS A 249 20.00 -26.81 13.16
N SER A 250 19.95 -28.04 12.67
CA SER A 250 19.70 -28.37 11.26
C SER A 250 18.19 -28.29 10.96
N THR A 251 17.71 -27.05 10.79
CA THR A 251 16.29 -26.75 10.49
C THR A 251 16.01 -26.84 9.00
N THR A 252 14.73 -26.81 8.62
CA THR A 252 14.33 -26.73 7.20
C THR A 252 14.79 -25.42 6.55
N LEU A 253 14.91 -24.32 7.31
CA LEU A 253 15.46 -23.05 6.85
C LEU A 253 16.85 -23.22 6.22
N VAL A 254 17.75 -23.91 6.92
CA VAL A 254 19.15 -24.10 6.50
C VAL A 254 19.36 -25.34 5.63
N THR A 255 18.35 -26.18 5.44
CA THR A 255 18.41 -27.38 4.60
C THR A 255 17.55 -27.20 3.35
N TYR A 256 16.29 -27.64 3.38
CA TYR A 256 15.39 -27.65 2.25
C TYR A 256 15.07 -26.26 1.67
N ILE A 257 14.87 -25.25 2.51
CA ILE A 257 14.52 -23.90 2.06
C ILE A 257 15.73 -23.19 1.45
N ALA A 258 16.90 -23.26 2.07
CA ALA A 258 18.15 -22.76 1.49
C ALA A 258 18.48 -23.46 0.16
N ASP A 259 18.23 -24.76 0.06
CA ASP A 259 18.34 -25.51 -1.19
C ASP A 259 17.33 -25.00 -2.24
N ALA A 260 16.04 -24.85 -1.88
CA ALA A 260 15.03 -24.31 -2.79
C ALA A 260 15.41 -22.92 -3.32
N TRP A 261 15.89 -22.03 -2.45
CA TRP A 261 16.38 -20.69 -2.81
C TRP A 261 17.56 -20.77 -3.79
N ASN A 262 18.57 -21.59 -3.51
CA ASN A 262 19.74 -21.74 -4.39
C ASN A 262 19.34 -22.25 -5.79
N TRP A 263 18.22 -22.96 -5.88
CA TRP A 263 17.62 -23.47 -7.11
C TRP A 263 16.53 -22.58 -7.71
N GLY A 264 16.42 -21.33 -7.25
CA GLY A 264 15.60 -20.28 -7.88
C GLY A 264 14.21 -20.08 -7.30
N ALA A 265 13.86 -20.74 -6.19
CA ALA A 265 12.58 -20.50 -5.52
C ALA A 265 12.51 -19.08 -4.94
N GLU A 266 11.38 -18.41 -5.16
CA GLU A 266 11.08 -17.09 -4.59
C GLU A 266 10.25 -17.27 -3.31
N ILE A 267 10.64 -16.58 -2.25
CA ILE A 267 10.11 -16.80 -0.90
C ILE A 267 9.48 -15.50 -0.38
N PHE A 268 8.24 -15.56 0.10
CA PHE A 268 7.52 -14.40 0.63
C PHE A 268 6.97 -14.72 2.03
N CYS A 269 7.44 -13.96 3.02
CA CYS A 269 7.04 -14.08 4.42
C CYS A 269 5.87 -13.14 4.74
N GLU A 270 5.31 -13.28 5.95
CA GLU A 270 4.14 -12.49 6.41
C GLU A 270 2.89 -12.65 5.51
N CYS A 271 2.81 -13.76 4.76
CA CYS A 271 1.74 -14.08 3.82
C CYS A 271 0.88 -15.23 4.37
N GLN A 272 -0.25 -14.89 4.98
CA GLN A 272 -1.16 -15.87 5.56
C GLN A 272 -2.19 -16.31 4.51
N VAL A 273 -2.02 -17.49 3.93
CA VAL A 273 -3.00 -18.08 3.02
C VAL A 273 -4.31 -18.34 3.76
N ARG A 274 -5.43 -17.96 3.14
CA ARG A 274 -6.78 -18.08 3.69
C ARG A 274 -7.54 -19.23 3.03
N TYR A 275 -7.61 -19.26 1.71
CA TYR A 275 -8.30 -20.31 0.97
C TYR A 275 -7.75 -20.44 -0.45
N ILE A 276 -8.14 -21.51 -1.13
CA ILE A 276 -7.71 -21.85 -2.47
C ILE A 276 -8.96 -22.12 -3.31
N GLU A 277 -8.98 -21.61 -4.54
CA GLU A 277 -10.04 -21.92 -5.50
C GLU A 277 -9.45 -22.30 -6.86
N LYS A 278 -10.25 -22.98 -7.67
CA LYS A 278 -9.88 -23.26 -9.06
C LYS A 278 -9.87 -21.96 -9.87
N ALA A 279 -8.84 -21.75 -10.68
CA ALA A 279 -8.76 -20.55 -11.50
C ALA A 279 -9.94 -20.48 -12.51
N LYS A 280 -10.66 -19.35 -12.53
CA LYS A 280 -11.78 -19.14 -13.45
C LYS A 280 -11.26 -18.56 -14.76
N GLY A 281 -11.54 -19.24 -15.88
CA GLY A 281 -11.15 -18.80 -17.22
C GLY A 281 -9.71 -19.16 -17.63
N ARG A 282 -8.98 -19.91 -16.80
CA ARG A 282 -7.64 -20.46 -17.09
C ARG A 282 -7.39 -21.72 -16.28
N GLU A 283 -6.37 -22.51 -16.64
CA GLU A 283 -5.95 -23.70 -15.88
C GLU A 283 -5.24 -23.33 -14.56
N GLY A 284 -5.15 -24.29 -13.64
CA GLY A 284 -4.48 -24.15 -12.36
C GLY A 284 -5.36 -23.56 -11.24
N TRP A 285 -4.71 -22.94 -10.25
CA TRP A 285 -5.27 -22.60 -8.95
C TRP A 285 -5.00 -21.14 -8.57
N ILE A 286 -5.93 -20.53 -7.85
CA ILE A 286 -5.75 -19.21 -7.24
C ILE A 286 -5.62 -19.41 -5.73
N VAL A 287 -4.48 -19.00 -5.18
CA VAL A 287 -4.19 -19.06 -3.74
C VAL A 287 -4.41 -17.68 -3.15
N TRP A 288 -5.43 -17.53 -2.30
CA TRP A 288 -5.79 -16.26 -1.66
C TRP A 288 -5.11 -16.10 -0.31
N PHE A 289 -4.46 -14.96 -0.07
CA PHE A 289 -3.70 -14.71 1.14
C PHE A 289 -3.83 -13.29 1.67
N ALA A 290 -3.77 -13.16 3.00
CA ALA A 290 -3.68 -11.90 3.70
C ALA A 290 -2.21 -11.57 3.96
N TRP A 291 -1.75 -10.42 3.48
CA TRP A 291 -0.38 -9.95 3.70
C TRP A 291 -0.31 -9.01 4.91
N HIS A 292 0.45 -9.41 5.93
CA HIS A 292 0.58 -8.68 7.20
C HIS A 292 1.69 -7.61 7.20
N GLY A 293 2.57 -7.63 6.19
CA GLY A 293 3.66 -6.65 6.07
C GLY A 293 3.15 -5.21 5.92
N GLY A 294 4.02 -4.23 6.13
CA GLY A 294 3.65 -2.80 6.11
C GLY A 294 2.67 -2.41 7.23
N LYS A 295 2.63 -3.19 8.32
CA LYS A 295 1.72 -3.04 9.47
C LYS A 295 0.23 -2.98 9.09
N ARG A 296 -0.16 -3.71 8.05
CA ARG A 296 -1.54 -3.81 7.56
C ARG A 296 -2.55 -4.25 8.63
N GLY A 297 -2.10 -4.96 9.66
CA GLY A 297 -2.91 -5.32 10.83
C GLY A 297 -3.55 -4.12 11.57
N ALA A 298 -3.05 -2.89 11.39
CA ALA A 298 -3.69 -1.67 11.93
C ALA A 298 -5.10 -1.40 11.37
N PHE A 299 -5.46 -2.04 10.25
CA PHE A 299 -6.80 -1.97 9.64
C PHE A 299 -7.75 -3.07 10.14
N GLY A 300 -7.30 -3.96 11.05
CA GLY A 300 -8.12 -5.01 11.66
C GLY A 300 -8.69 -5.99 10.63
N GLU A 301 -9.97 -6.32 10.77
CA GLU A 301 -10.65 -7.32 9.92
C GLU A 301 -10.71 -6.95 8.42
N MET A 302 -10.56 -5.67 8.06
CA MET A 302 -10.52 -5.25 6.64
C MET A 302 -9.39 -5.91 5.85
N MET A 303 -8.29 -6.30 6.52
CA MET A 303 -7.19 -7.02 5.88
C MET A 303 -7.60 -8.41 5.37
N TYR A 304 -8.61 -9.03 5.99
CA TYR A 304 -9.14 -10.33 5.57
C TYR A 304 -10.26 -10.21 4.52
N GLU A 305 -10.79 -9.01 4.27
CA GLU A 305 -11.76 -8.75 3.20
C GLU A 305 -11.09 -8.50 1.85
N ASP A 306 -9.90 -7.88 1.85
CA ASP A 306 -9.14 -7.47 0.65
C ASP A 306 -7.89 -8.34 0.45
N LEU A 307 -8.11 -9.64 0.23
CA LEU A 307 -7.03 -10.60 0.07
C LEU A 307 -6.25 -10.38 -1.23
N MET A 308 -4.93 -10.54 -1.12
CA MET A 308 -4.06 -10.74 -2.27
C MET A 308 -4.19 -12.18 -2.77
N TRP A 309 -3.67 -12.47 -3.96
CA TRP A 309 -3.72 -13.81 -4.54
C TRP A 309 -2.50 -14.14 -5.39
N VAL A 310 -2.23 -15.41 -5.65
CA VAL A 310 -1.21 -15.81 -6.63
C VAL A 310 -1.73 -16.98 -7.44
N HIS A 311 -1.42 -16.99 -8.73
CA HIS A 311 -1.82 -18.08 -9.61
C HIS A 311 -0.74 -19.18 -9.66
N ALA A 312 -1.12 -20.40 -9.30
CA ALA A 312 -0.32 -21.59 -9.54
C ALA A 312 -0.77 -22.27 -10.82
N LYS A 313 0.11 -22.39 -11.82
CA LYS A 313 -0.25 -22.97 -13.13
C LYS A 313 -0.41 -24.48 -13.05
N GLU A 314 0.48 -25.16 -12.33
CA GLU A 314 0.52 -26.62 -12.28
C GLU A 314 0.19 -27.17 -10.90
N PHE A 315 0.90 -26.71 -9.87
CA PHE A 315 0.80 -27.32 -8.54
C PHE A 315 0.59 -26.30 -7.41
N VAL A 316 -0.31 -26.66 -6.49
CA VAL A 316 -0.36 -26.09 -5.15
C VAL A 316 -0.05 -27.18 -4.15
N PHE A 317 1.01 -26.98 -3.36
CA PHE A 317 1.37 -27.85 -2.25
C PHE A 317 1.00 -27.18 -0.92
N LEU A 318 0.09 -27.79 -0.16
CA LEU A 318 -0.15 -27.45 1.24
C LEU A 318 0.89 -28.13 2.13
N GLY A 319 1.67 -27.29 2.80
CA GLY A 319 2.64 -27.63 3.84
C GLY A 319 2.51 -26.72 5.07
N ALA A 320 1.29 -26.24 5.36
CA ALA A 320 0.98 -25.30 6.43
C ALA A 320 0.85 -25.96 7.83
N GLY A 321 1.16 -27.25 7.93
CA GLY A 321 1.02 -28.05 9.15
C GLY A 321 -0.40 -28.56 9.34
N SER A 322 -0.59 -29.53 10.24
CA SER A 322 -1.90 -30.17 10.48
C SER A 322 -3.03 -29.15 10.68
N LEU A 323 -2.82 -28.15 11.54
CA LEU A 323 -3.81 -27.10 11.79
C LEU A 323 -4.00 -26.17 10.59
N GLY A 324 -2.92 -25.63 10.03
CA GLY A 324 -3.00 -24.63 8.95
C GLY A 324 -3.62 -25.20 7.67
N SER A 325 -3.18 -26.40 7.26
CA SER A 325 -3.67 -27.04 6.03
C SER A 325 -5.14 -27.43 6.15
N SER A 326 -5.54 -27.99 7.29
CA SER A 326 -6.94 -28.32 7.56
C SER A 326 -7.82 -27.07 7.60
N GLU A 327 -7.32 -25.94 8.15
CA GLU A 327 -8.05 -24.69 8.23
C GLU A 327 -8.28 -24.07 6.83
N ILE A 328 -7.26 -24.10 5.98
CA ILE A 328 -7.34 -23.65 4.58
C ILE A 328 -8.34 -24.50 3.79
N LEU A 329 -8.31 -25.83 3.96
CA LEU A 329 -9.25 -26.74 3.28
C LEU A 329 -10.70 -26.51 3.74
N LEU A 330 -10.94 -26.36 5.05
CA LEU A 330 -12.28 -26.03 5.57
C LEU A 330 -12.81 -24.71 5.00
N ARG A 331 -11.96 -23.67 4.90
CA ARG A 331 -12.36 -22.40 4.28
C ARG A 331 -12.62 -22.55 2.79
N SER A 332 -11.76 -23.29 2.09
CA SER A 332 -11.92 -23.57 0.65
C SER A 332 -13.23 -24.32 0.38
N LYS A 333 -13.62 -25.25 1.27
CA LYS A 333 -14.92 -25.92 1.25
C LYS A 333 -16.08 -24.94 1.44
N GLN A 334 -16.01 -24.05 2.44
CA GLN A 334 -17.02 -23.01 2.65
C GLN A 334 -17.15 -22.02 1.48
N MET A 335 -16.07 -21.81 0.72
CA MET A 335 -16.03 -20.97 -0.48
C MET A 335 -16.49 -21.72 -1.75
N GLY A 336 -16.90 -22.98 -1.64
CA GLY A 336 -17.53 -23.75 -2.72
C GLY A 336 -16.64 -24.77 -3.42
N LEU A 337 -15.46 -25.08 -2.90
CA LEU A 337 -14.66 -26.20 -3.38
C LEU A 337 -15.28 -27.52 -2.90
N ASP A 338 -15.57 -28.43 -3.83
CA ASP A 338 -16.18 -29.74 -3.54
C ASP A 338 -15.14 -30.69 -2.96
N LEU A 339 -15.10 -30.80 -1.62
CA LEU A 339 -14.12 -31.53 -0.83
C LEU A 339 -14.80 -32.57 0.07
N SER A 340 -14.07 -33.64 0.42
CA SER A 340 -14.50 -34.70 1.36
C SER A 340 -15.13 -34.14 2.65
N GLU A 341 -16.10 -34.87 3.21
CA GLU A 341 -16.66 -34.60 4.55
C GLU A 341 -15.68 -34.88 5.69
N ASP A 342 -14.59 -35.61 5.44
CA ASP A 342 -13.55 -35.92 6.42
C ASP A 342 -12.56 -34.76 6.68
N VAL A 343 -12.71 -33.63 5.97
CA VAL A 343 -11.85 -32.46 6.20
C VAL A 343 -12.04 -31.96 7.62
N GLY A 344 -10.92 -31.87 8.34
CA GLY A 344 -10.87 -31.47 9.75
C GLY A 344 -11.20 -32.58 10.74
N THR A 345 -11.45 -33.83 10.32
CA THR A 345 -11.77 -34.92 11.25
C THR A 345 -10.57 -35.81 11.58
N GLU A 346 -10.75 -36.65 12.60
CA GLU A 346 -9.80 -37.67 13.05
C GLU A 346 -8.38 -37.16 13.31
N MET A 347 -8.29 -36.03 14.02
CA MET A 347 -7.02 -35.43 14.43
C MET A 347 -6.46 -36.10 15.68
N SER A 348 -5.15 -36.08 15.81
CA SER A 348 -4.38 -36.66 16.92
C SER A 348 -3.38 -35.64 17.45
N GLY A 349 -3.15 -35.66 18.77
CA GLY A 349 -2.04 -34.96 19.42
C GLY A 349 -0.83 -35.87 19.63
N ASN A 350 -0.75 -36.98 18.88
CA ASN A 350 0.32 -37.98 18.93
C ASN A 350 0.54 -38.59 20.32
N GLY A 351 -0.51 -38.59 21.16
CA GLY A 351 -0.42 -39.05 22.54
C GLY A 351 0.63 -38.30 23.37
N ASP A 352 0.90 -37.04 23.05
CA ASP A 352 1.87 -36.19 23.74
C ASP A 352 1.51 -36.00 25.23
N MET A 353 2.48 -36.20 26.12
CA MET A 353 2.36 -35.89 27.55
C MET A 353 3.61 -35.21 28.08
N LEU A 354 3.42 -34.27 29.01
CA LEU A 354 4.49 -33.59 29.74
C LEU A 354 4.47 -34.00 31.21
N ALA A 355 5.60 -34.48 31.71
CA ALA A 355 5.72 -34.91 33.10
C ALA A 355 7.04 -34.48 33.73
N PHE A 356 7.06 -34.44 35.07
CA PHE A 356 8.22 -34.02 35.83
C PHE A 356 8.54 -35.00 36.96
N ALA A 357 9.83 -35.29 37.12
CA ALA A 357 10.40 -35.92 38.31
C ALA A 357 10.94 -34.83 39.23
N TYR A 358 10.10 -34.28 40.11
CA TYR A 358 10.47 -33.16 40.97
C TYR A 358 11.35 -33.57 42.14
N ASN A 359 12.43 -32.82 42.37
CA ASN A 359 13.31 -32.93 43.54
C ASN A 359 13.81 -34.37 43.80
N THR A 360 14.41 -34.98 42.78
CA THR A 360 15.03 -36.31 42.84
C THR A 360 16.27 -36.33 43.73
N ASP A 361 16.80 -37.51 44.04
CA ASP A 361 18.04 -37.65 44.80
C ASP A 361 19.27 -37.21 43.99
N PHE A 362 19.13 -37.12 42.67
CA PHE A 362 20.20 -36.80 41.72
C PHE A 362 20.02 -35.40 41.11
N GLU A 363 21.09 -34.85 40.55
CA GLU A 363 21.02 -33.62 39.77
C GLU A 363 20.54 -33.94 38.35
N ALA A 364 19.68 -33.09 37.80
CA ALA A 364 19.14 -33.23 36.45
C ALA A 364 19.57 -32.06 35.53
N ASN A 365 19.81 -30.86 36.09
CA ASN A 365 20.22 -29.66 35.34
C ASN A 365 19.41 -29.45 34.04
N THR A 366 18.09 -29.36 34.15
CA THR A 366 17.17 -29.30 33.00
C THR A 366 16.88 -27.87 32.53
N LEU A 367 17.47 -26.85 33.16
CA LEU A 367 17.25 -25.46 32.78
C LEU A 367 18.19 -25.02 31.68
N GLY A 368 17.64 -24.72 30.50
CA GLY A 368 18.42 -24.13 29.43
C GLY A 368 18.78 -22.69 29.73
N THR A 369 19.98 -22.25 29.35
CA THR A 369 20.44 -20.86 29.47
C THR A 369 21.20 -20.43 28.21
N PRO A 370 21.18 -19.13 27.83
CA PRO A 370 21.90 -18.66 26.64
C PRO A 370 23.42 -18.87 26.73
N TYR A 371 23.97 -18.88 27.94
CA TYR A 371 25.40 -19.02 28.22
C TYR A 371 25.63 -20.12 29.27
N PRO A 372 25.52 -21.41 28.90
CA PRO A 372 25.65 -22.52 29.83
C PRO A 372 27.09 -22.65 30.34
N SER A 373 27.25 -23.25 31.53
CA SER A 373 28.57 -23.55 32.08
C SER A 373 29.26 -24.65 31.25
N PRO A 374 30.52 -24.48 30.81
CA PRO A 374 31.24 -25.52 30.09
C PRO A 374 31.41 -26.84 30.85
N ASN A 375 31.39 -26.77 32.19
CA ASN A 375 31.61 -27.93 33.06
C ASN A 375 30.30 -28.60 33.53
N ASN A 376 29.15 -27.96 33.33
CA ASN A 376 27.83 -28.50 33.67
C ASN A 376 26.77 -27.91 32.72
N PRO A 377 26.84 -28.21 31.41
CA PRO A 377 25.88 -27.71 30.46
C PRO A 377 24.55 -28.49 30.58
N THR A 378 23.48 -27.88 30.07
CA THR A 378 22.15 -28.52 29.99
C THR A 378 22.10 -29.52 28.85
N GLY A 379 22.81 -29.23 27.74
CA GLY A 379 22.77 -30.04 26.52
C GLY A 379 21.59 -29.68 25.61
N PRO A 380 21.47 -30.31 24.43
CA PRO A 380 20.28 -30.19 23.58
C PRO A 380 19.02 -30.57 24.37
N CYS A 381 17.86 -30.05 23.97
CA CYS A 381 16.60 -30.29 24.67
C CYS A 381 16.38 -31.77 24.97
N ILE A 382 16.47 -32.64 23.96
CA ILE A 382 16.35 -34.09 24.11
C ILE A 382 17.67 -34.75 23.71
N THR A 383 18.13 -35.72 24.51
CA THR A 383 19.39 -36.41 24.29
C THR A 383 19.24 -37.94 24.33
N GLY A 384 18.33 -38.46 25.14
CA GLY A 384 18.11 -39.89 25.32
C GLY A 384 16.63 -40.25 25.38
N VAL A 385 16.35 -41.52 25.11
CA VAL A 385 15.01 -42.09 25.11
C VAL A 385 14.99 -43.43 25.81
N ILE A 386 13.89 -43.75 26.48
CA ILE A 386 13.49 -45.11 26.85
C ILE A 386 12.38 -45.52 25.87
N ASP A 387 12.70 -46.40 24.93
CA ASP A 387 11.80 -46.81 23.85
C ASP A 387 11.05 -48.10 24.22
N LEU A 388 9.76 -47.96 24.53
CA LEU A 388 8.87 -49.05 24.93
C LEU A 388 7.81 -49.32 23.86
N ARG A 389 8.14 -49.06 22.58
CA ARG A 389 7.22 -49.29 21.46
C ARG A 389 7.14 -50.75 21.00
N ASP A 390 8.14 -51.56 21.32
CA ASP A 390 8.19 -52.99 20.96
C ASP A 390 7.18 -53.79 21.81
N THR A 391 5.93 -53.78 21.37
CA THR A 391 4.78 -54.39 22.03
C THR A 391 3.93 -55.11 20.99
N ALA A 392 3.18 -56.14 21.39
CA ALA A 392 2.34 -56.92 20.47
C ALA A 392 1.20 -56.08 19.85
N ASN A 393 0.72 -55.07 20.59
CA ASN A 393 -0.25 -54.09 20.11
C ASN A 393 0.44 -52.73 19.98
N PRO A 394 0.65 -52.19 18.76
CA PRO A 394 1.39 -50.94 18.56
C PRO A 394 0.79 -49.76 19.34
N LEU A 395 -0.52 -49.77 19.61
CA LEU A 395 -1.21 -48.72 20.36
C LEU A 395 -0.85 -48.68 21.86
N GLU A 396 -0.24 -49.74 22.39
CA GLU A 396 0.25 -49.78 23.77
C GLU A 396 1.67 -49.24 23.92
N GLY A 397 2.40 -49.10 22.81
CA GLY A 397 3.75 -48.58 22.77
C GLY A 397 3.82 -47.09 23.11
N PHE A 398 4.92 -46.68 23.75
CA PHE A 398 5.23 -45.28 24.03
C PHE A 398 6.74 -45.08 24.20
N VAL A 399 7.19 -43.82 24.12
CA VAL A 399 8.57 -43.44 24.40
C VAL A 399 8.64 -42.43 25.53
N ILE A 400 9.73 -42.44 26.31
CA ILE A 400 10.02 -41.43 27.32
C ILE A 400 11.33 -40.75 26.97
N GLU A 401 11.29 -39.46 26.71
CA GLU A 401 12.43 -38.64 26.34
C GLU A 401 12.81 -37.68 27.48
N ASP A 402 14.10 -37.49 27.72
CA ASP A 402 14.57 -36.43 28.61
C ASP A 402 14.38 -35.06 27.95
N ALA A 403 14.14 -34.00 28.72
CA ALA A 403 13.92 -32.67 28.15
C ALA A 403 14.60 -31.56 28.96
N SER A 404 14.80 -30.40 28.31
CA SER A 404 15.15 -29.15 28.98
C SER A 404 14.04 -28.11 28.88
N ILE A 405 14.02 -27.17 29.81
CA ILE A 405 13.13 -26.01 29.81
C ILE A 405 13.94 -24.78 29.41
N PRO A 406 13.61 -24.13 28.29
CA PRO A 406 14.26 -22.89 27.89
C PRO A 406 14.09 -21.77 28.92
N TRP A 407 15.12 -20.95 29.08
CA TRP A 407 15.12 -19.82 30.01
C TRP A 407 13.94 -18.87 29.82
N ALA A 408 13.55 -18.61 28.55
CA ALA A 408 12.49 -17.69 28.20
C ALA A 408 11.11 -18.04 28.81
N ILE A 409 10.86 -19.31 29.12
CA ILE A 409 9.58 -19.78 29.70
C ILE A 409 9.72 -20.29 31.15
N ALA A 410 10.95 -20.43 31.64
CA ALA A 410 11.24 -20.98 32.94
C ALA A 410 10.57 -20.23 34.13
N PRO A 411 10.53 -18.88 34.18
CA PRO A 411 9.88 -18.15 35.27
C PRO A 411 8.40 -18.52 35.48
N PHE A 412 7.66 -18.76 34.39
CA PHE A 412 6.24 -19.13 34.44
C PHE A 412 6.04 -20.51 35.06
N LEU A 413 6.82 -21.51 34.62
CA LEU A 413 6.72 -22.88 35.12
C LEU A 413 7.12 -23.00 36.60
N PHE A 414 8.09 -22.21 37.06
CA PHE A 414 8.50 -22.19 38.47
C PHE A 414 7.44 -21.63 39.41
N THR A 415 6.81 -20.52 39.01
CA THR A 415 5.69 -19.96 39.79
C THR A 415 4.54 -20.95 39.86
N ALA A 416 4.25 -21.69 38.78
CA ALA A 416 3.24 -22.75 38.81
C ALA A 416 3.60 -23.90 39.77
N TRP A 417 4.84 -24.39 39.76
CA TRP A 417 5.28 -25.50 40.65
C TRP A 417 5.26 -25.16 42.13
N GLU A 418 5.55 -23.92 42.51
CA GLU A 418 5.54 -23.52 43.92
C GLU A 418 4.13 -23.31 44.49
N HIS A 419 3.14 -22.99 43.66
CA HIS A 419 1.83 -22.49 44.10
C HIS A 419 0.63 -23.43 43.84
N LEU A 420 0.78 -24.57 43.16
CA LEU A 420 -0.34 -25.45 42.80
C LEU A 420 -0.65 -26.58 43.83
N PRO A 421 -1.94 -26.81 44.18
CA PRO A 421 -2.37 -27.95 45.00
C PRO A 421 -2.55 -29.22 44.14
N GLY A 422 -2.11 -30.38 44.64
CA GLY A 422 -2.30 -31.68 43.96
C GLY A 422 -1.06 -32.56 43.80
N GLN A 423 0.07 -32.24 44.43
CA GLN A 423 1.27 -33.08 44.42
C GLN A 423 0.98 -34.47 45.01
N ILE A 424 1.13 -35.53 44.23
CA ILE A 424 1.19 -36.91 44.75
C ILE A 424 2.54 -37.07 45.42
N ARG A 425 2.61 -36.68 46.69
CA ARG A 425 3.83 -36.74 47.49
C ARG A 425 4.15 -38.20 47.77
N GLY A 426 5.37 -38.63 47.44
CA GLY A 426 5.93 -39.81 48.06
C GLY A 426 5.98 -39.59 49.57
N THR A 427 5.56 -40.58 50.36
CA THR A 427 5.84 -40.60 51.79
C THR A 427 7.35 -40.69 51.96
N PRO A 428 8.04 -39.72 52.60
CA PRO A 428 9.47 -39.83 52.83
C PRO A 428 9.75 -41.06 53.70
N ASP A 429 10.70 -41.90 53.28
CA ASP A 429 11.01 -43.15 53.98
C ASP A 429 11.80 -42.90 55.28
N SER A 430 12.35 -41.67 55.46
CA SER A 430 13.06 -41.26 56.67
C SER A 430 13.01 -39.75 57.00
N ILE A 431 13.26 -39.40 58.27
CA ILE A 431 13.37 -38.00 58.76
C ILE A 431 14.54 -37.25 58.08
N TYR A 432 15.62 -37.96 57.76
CA TYR A 432 16.78 -37.39 57.07
C TYR A 432 16.41 -36.91 55.67
N GLU A 433 15.70 -37.74 54.91
CA GLU A 433 15.24 -37.44 53.56
C GLU A 433 14.29 -36.23 53.54
N PHE A 434 13.41 -36.13 54.53
CA PHE A 434 12.53 -34.97 54.72
C PHE A 434 13.31 -33.66 54.90
N LEU A 435 14.37 -33.65 55.72
CA LEU A 435 15.20 -32.47 55.97
C LEU A 435 15.97 -32.04 54.71
N VAL A 436 16.60 -32.99 54.02
CA VAL A 436 17.38 -32.73 52.79
C VAL A 436 16.47 -32.15 51.69
N LYS A 437 15.31 -32.76 51.46
CA LYS A 437 14.35 -32.30 50.44
C LYS A 437 13.75 -30.92 50.79
N THR A 438 13.56 -30.63 52.07
CA THR A 438 13.09 -29.31 52.52
C THR A 438 14.17 -28.23 52.35
N ALA A 439 15.43 -28.55 52.66
CA ALA A 439 16.55 -27.62 52.44
C ALA A 439 16.75 -27.28 50.96
N ALA A 440 16.65 -28.28 50.06
CA ALA A 440 16.72 -28.07 48.61
C ALA A 440 15.62 -27.14 48.07
N ARG A 441 14.41 -27.23 48.62
CA ARG A 441 13.29 -26.31 48.30
C ARG A 441 13.56 -24.89 48.78
N LEU A 442 13.99 -24.72 50.04
CA LEU A 442 14.32 -23.41 50.58
C LEU A 442 15.48 -22.76 49.82
N GLY A 443 16.49 -23.53 49.42
CA GLY A 443 17.60 -23.06 48.59
C GLY A 443 17.12 -22.49 47.25
N SER A 444 16.25 -23.20 46.52
CA SER A 444 15.72 -22.70 45.23
C SER A 444 14.87 -21.43 45.40
N LYS A 445 14.10 -21.36 46.50
CA LYS A 445 13.23 -20.22 46.80
C LYS A 445 13.99 -18.94 47.16
N PHE A 446 15.09 -19.06 47.92
CA PHE A 446 15.83 -17.89 48.42
C PHE A 446 17.06 -17.51 47.57
N LEU A 447 17.72 -18.50 46.95
CA LEU A 447 18.95 -18.30 46.16
C LEU A 447 18.71 -18.41 44.64
N GLY A 448 17.46 -18.66 44.23
CA GLY A 448 17.03 -18.70 42.84
C GLY A 448 17.08 -20.11 42.19
N PRO A 449 16.50 -20.26 41.00
CA PRO A 449 16.29 -21.56 40.33
C PRO A 449 17.58 -22.24 39.81
N LEU A 450 18.68 -21.49 39.71
CA LEU A 450 19.99 -21.99 39.28
C LEU A 450 20.89 -22.43 40.47
N PHE A 451 20.39 -22.38 41.70
CA PHE A 451 21.16 -22.77 42.89
C PHE A 451 21.52 -24.26 42.86
N ARG A 452 22.82 -24.58 42.89
CA ARG A 452 23.33 -25.96 42.90
C ARG A 452 22.81 -26.72 44.11
N GLY A 453 22.23 -27.91 43.87
CA GLY A 453 21.59 -28.72 44.90
C GLY A 453 20.18 -28.27 45.30
N GLY A 454 19.64 -27.20 44.68
CA GLY A 454 18.26 -26.79 44.83
C GLY A 454 17.27 -27.76 44.16
N SER A 455 16.03 -27.80 44.64
CA SER A 455 14.97 -28.67 44.11
C SER A 455 14.73 -28.51 42.60
N VAL A 456 14.94 -27.31 42.04
CA VAL A 456 14.81 -27.07 40.59
C VAL A 456 15.89 -27.79 39.79
N GLN A 457 17.15 -27.70 40.21
CA GLN A 457 18.28 -28.38 39.57
C GLN A 457 18.20 -29.92 39.67
N LYS A 458 17.42 -30.42 40.64
CA LYS A 458 17.13 -31.84 40.87
C LYS A 458 15.82 -32.31 40.21
N THR A 459 15.24 -31.51 39.32
CA THR A 459 13.98 -31.84 38.65
C THR A 459 14.22 -32.33 37.22
N GLY A 460 13.86 -33.59 36.95
CA GLY A 460 13.83 -34.16 35.61
C GLY A 460 12.58 -33.73 34.85
N VAL A 461 12.70 -33.55 33.54
CA VAL A 461 11.59 -33.22 32.63
C VAL A 461 11.47 -34.35 31.62
N PHE A 462 10.26 -34.84 31.42
CA PHE A 462 9.96 -35.91 30.48
C PHE A 462 8.94 -35.46 29.44
N LEU A 463 9.26 -35.75 28.18
CA LEU A 463 8.32 -35.70 27.07
C LEU A 463 7.99 -37.13 26.66
N ILE A 464 6.70 -37.40 26.47
CA ILE A 464 6.21 -38.73 26.17
C ILE A 464 5.39 -38.64 24.91
N MET A 465 5.62 -39.56 23.98
CA MET A 465 4.79 -39.76 22.80
C MET A 465 4.20 -41.16 22.84
N SER A 466 2.93 -41.28 22.46
CA SER A 466 2.17 -42.52 22.53
C SER A 466 1.04 -42.53 21.48
N HIS A 467 0.02 -43.36 21.66
CA HIS A 467 -1.16 -43.37 20.81
C HIS A 467 -2.38 -42.83 21.56
N ASP A 468 -3.12 -41.93 20.91
CA ASP A 468 -4.45 -41.48 21.33
C ASP A 468 -5.53 -42.04 20.39
N SER A 469 -6.80 -41.76 20.71
CA SER A 469 -7.92 -42.28 19.92
C SER A 469 -8.05 -41.67 18.52
N SER A 470 -7.26 -40.63 18.19
CA SER A 470 -7.39 -39.85 16.96
C SER A 470 -8.82 -39.36 16.73
N GLN A 471 -9.55 -39.01 17.80
CA GLN A 471 -10.93 -38.49 17.76
C GLN A 471 -10.98 -36.97 17.95
N GLY A 472 -9.95 -36.27 17.49
CA GLY A 472 -9.93 -34.82 17.38
C GLY A 472 -10.68 -34.35 16.14
N GLY A 473 -11.26 -33.15 16.22
CA GLY A 473 -11.89 -32.50 15.09
C GLY A 473 -11.66 -31.00 15.10
N MET A 474 -11.55 -30.42 13.92
CA MET A 474 -11.48 -28.98 13.68
C MET A 474 -12.66 -28.54 12.83
N THR A 475 -13.27 -27.43 13.23
CA THR A 475 -14.35 -26.78 12.48
C THR A 475 -14.10 -25.28 12.42
N LEU A 476 -14.83 -24.58 11.54
CA LEU A 476 -14.81 -23.12 11.47
C LEU A 476 -16.07 -22.53 12.10
N LYS A 477 -15.89 -21.62 13.06
CA LYS A 477 -16.96 -20.83 13.67
C LYS A 477 -16.67 -19.35 13.41
N LYS A 478 -17.48 -18.69 12.56
CA LYS A 478 -17.25 -17.29 12.13
C LYS A 478 -15.82 -17.07 11.58
N ASP A 479 -15.39 -17.92 10.66
CA ASP A 479 -14.05 -17.89 10.02
C ASP A 479 -12.85 -18.19 10.95
N ARG A 480 -13.10 -18.61 12.19
CA ARG A 480 -12.06 -18.99 13.16
C ARG A 480 -12.05 -20.49 13.41
N ALA A 481 -10.86 -21.10 13.41
CA ALA A 481 -10.66 -22.50 13.76
C ALA A 481 -11.05 -22.80 15.21
N VAL A 482 -11.80 -23.89 15.39
CA VAL A 482 -12.18 -24.42 16.69
C VAL A 482 -11.76 -25.88 16.77
N LEU A 483 -10.87 -26.19 17.70
CA LEU A 483 -10.40 -27.54 17.99
C LEU A 483 -11.23 -28.19 19.09
N ARG A 484 -11.62 -29.45 18.87
CA ARG A 484 -12.35 -30.27 19.84
C ARG A 484 -11.77 -31.66 19.89
N TYR A 485 -11.39 -32.11 21.07
CA TYR A 485 -10.82 -33.42 21.33
C TYR A 485 -11.64 -34.17 22.37
N SER A 486 -12.07 -35.38 22.02
CA SER A 486 -12.84 -36.22 22.93
C SER A 486 -11.93 -36.96 23.92
N GLY A 487 -11.75 -36.41 25.12
CA GLY A 487 -11.28 -37.16 26.30
C GLY A 487 -9.84 -37.66 26.28
N VAL A 488 -8.94 -37.04 25.50
CA VAL A 488 -7.55 -37.49 25.29
C VAL A 488 -6.78 -37.73 26.61
N GLY A 489 -6.79 -36.75 27.53
CA GLY A 489 -6.07 -36.85 28.80
C GLY A 489 -6.69 -37.79 29.85
N ARG A 490 -7.90 -38.32 29.64
CA ARG A 490 -8.63 -39.15 30.63
C ARG A 490 -8.68 -40.64 30.25
N SER A 491 -7.90 -41.05 29.26
CA SER A 491 -7.87 -42.42 28.74
C SER A 491 -7.18 -43.40 29.68
N GLU A 492 -7.47 -44.70 29.53
CA GLU A 492 -6.78 -45.76 30.25
C GLU A 492 -5.28 -45.82 29.92
N SER A 493 -4.90 -45.50 28.68
CA SER A 493 -3.50 -45.43 28.24
C SER A 493 -2.70 -44.36 28.99
N VAL A 494 -3.26 -43.15 29.16
CA VAL A 494 -2.63 -42.08 29.96
C VAL A 494 -2.40 -42.53 31.39
N ASN A 495 -3.41 -43.15 32.02
CA ASN A 495 -3.29 -43.66 33.38
C ASN A 495 -2.21 -44.75 33.53
N ARG A 496 -2.07 -45.62 32.53
CA ARG A 496 -1.02 -46.66 32.49
C ARG A 496 0.37 -46.03 32.40
N ILE A 497 0.56 -45.05 31.52
CA ILE A 497 1.82 -44.30 31.35
C ILE A 497 2.16 -43.51 32.62
N HIS A 498 1.20 -42.80 33.21
CA HIS A 498 1.39 -42.09 34.49
C HIS A 498 1.84 -43.02 35.61
N LYS A 499 1.25 -44.23 35.73
CA LYS A 499 1.70 -45.23 36.71
C LYS A 499 3.14 -45.69 36.46
N TYR A 500 3.54 -45.84 35.20
CA TYR A 500 4.93 -46.17 34.84
C TYR A 500 5.88 -45.03 35.24
N LEU A 501 5.56 -43.79 34.87
CA LEU A 501 6.36 -42.60 35.22
C LEU A 501 6.43 -42.37 36.72
N GLN A 502 5.35 -42.63 37.46
CA GLN A 502 5.33 -42.55 38.91
C GLN A 502 6.32 -43.54 39.54
N ARG A 503 6.34 -44.79 39.07
CA ARG A 503 7.31 -45.81 39.53
C ARG A 503 8.74 -45.43 39.17
N ALA A 504 8.98 -44.98 37.93
CA ALA A 504 10.30 -44.55 37.47
C ALA A 504 10.81 -43.33 38.24
N THR A 505 9.93 -42.39 38.59
CA THR A 505 10.25 -41.20 39.39
C THR A 505 10.54 -41.55 40.85
N ALA A 506 9.74 -42.44 41.44
CA ALA A 506 9.95 -42.91 42.81
C ALA A 506 11.27 -43.67 42.96
N ALA A 507 11.67 -44.43 41.94
CA ALA A 507 12.94 -45.18 41.94
C ALA A 507 14.19 -44.29 42.10
N VAL A 508 14.11 -43.02 41.69
CA VAL A 508 15.19 -42.02 41.85
C VAL A 508 14.92 -41.02 42.97
N GLY A 509 14.00 -41.35 43.89
CA GLY A 509 13.65 -40.51 45.03
C GLY A 509 12.88 -39.24 44.67
N GLY A 510 12.33 -39.12 43.46
CA GLY A 510 11.59 -37.94 43.03
C GLY A 510 10.11 -37.96 43.43
N THR A 511 9.46 -36.80 43.29
CA THR A 511 7.99 -36.67 43.32
C THR A 511 7.46 -36.55 41.91
N PHE A 512 6.57 -37.45 41.50
CA PHE A 512 5.93 -37.36 40.19
C PHE A 512 4.94 -36.19 40.17
N VAL A 513 5.13 -35.29 39.21
CA VAL A 513 4.23 -34.16 38.95
C VAL A 513 3.71 -34.31 37.52
N PRO A 514 2.43 -34.69 37.32
CA PRO A 514 1.81 -34.56 36.01
C PRO A 514 1.73 -33.07 35.64
N ASN A 515 1.75 -32.74 34.34
CA ASN A 515 1.76 -31.38 33.78
C ASN A 515 1.10 -30.33 34.71
N PRO A 516 1.78 -29.28 35.19
CA PRO A 516 1.20 -28.27 36.09
C PRO A 516 0.02 -27.51 35.48
N ALA A 517 0.01 -27.36 34.14
CA ALA A 517 -1.11 -26.76 33.42
C ALA A 517 -2.39 -27.63 33.53
N TRP A 518 -2.25 -28.93 33.79
CA TRP A 518 -3.34 -29.89 34.03
C TRP A 518 -4.29 -29.44 35.15
N SER A 519 -3.77 -28.90 36.26
CA SER A 519 -4.60 -28.48 37.39
C SER A 519 -5.20 -27.07 37.22
N VAL A 520 -4.59 -26.22 36.38
CA VAL A 520 -5.01 -24.83 36.12
C VAL A 520 -5.97 -24.71 34.93
N LEU A 521 -5.79 -25.52 33.88
CA LEU A 521 -6.56 -25.51 32.64
C LEU A 521 -7.65 -26.59 32.59
N GLY A 522 -8.02 -27.18 33.73
CA GLY A 522 -9.15 -28.11 33.80
C GLY A 522 -8.87 -29.49 33.20
N GLN A 523 -7.65 -30.02 33.35
CA GLN A 523 -7.20 -31.34 32.88
C GLN A 523 -7.08 -31.46 31.34
N GLN A 524 -6.64 -30.40 30.67
CA GLN A 524 -6.36 -30.42 29.23
C GLN A 524 -4.86 -30.60 28.97
N GLU A 525 -4.50 -31.46 28.00
CA GLU A 525 -3.11 -31.66 27.55
C GLU A 525 -2.68 -30.59 26.54
N ILE A 526 -1.35 -30.42 26.38
CA ILE A 526 -0.74 -29.61 25.32
C ILE A 526 0.02 -30.57 24.40
N THR A 527 -0.27 -30.53 23.10
CA THR A 527 0.49 -31.24 22.07
C THR A 527 1.38 -30.28 21.28
N VAL A 528 2.55 -30.77 20.89
CA VAL A 528 3.46 -30.13 19.92
C VAL A 528 3.48 -30.88 18.58
N HIS A 529 2.78 -32.03 18.52
CA HIS A 529 2.75 -32.96 17.40
C HIS A 529 1.32 -33.15 16.87
N THR A 530 0.72 -32.07 16.36
CA THR A 530 -0.60 -32.16 15.72
C THR A 530 -0.53 -32.95 14.40
N ILE A 531 -1.40 -33.96 14.29
CA ILE A 531 -1.48 -34.92 13.19
C ILE A 531 -2.94 -35.06 12.74
N GLY A 532 -3.17 -35.29 11.45
CA GLY A 532 -4.50 -35.51 10.89
C GLY A 532 -5.25 -34.22 10.54
N GLY A 533 -6.50 -34.38 10.10
CA GLY A 533 -7.36 -33.30 9.58
C GLY A 533 -7.43 -33.22 8.05
N ALA A 534 -6.46 -33.80 7.32
CA ALA A 534 -6.53 -34.02 5.88
C ALA A 534 -6.01 -35.42 5.51
N ARG A 535 -6.43 -36.42 6.28
CA ARG A 535 -5.86 -37.78 6.30
C ARG A 535 -5.82 -38.46 4.93
N MET A 536 -4.80 -39.27 4.70
CA MET A 536 -4.78 -40.21 3.59
C MET A 536 -5.90 -41.24 3.74
N SER A 537 -6.57 -41.51 2.63
CA SER A 537 -7.61 -42.53 2.55
C SER A 537 -7.00 -43.93 2.58
N LYS A 538 -7.56 -44.80 3.43
CA LYS A 538 -7.13 -46.21 3.55
C LYS A 538 -7.52 -47.06 2.33
N ASP A 539 -8.55 -46.64 1.58
CA ASP A 539 -9.16 -47.39 0.47
C ASP A 539 -9.18 -46.61 -0.86
N GLY A 540 -8.53 -45.44 -0.92
CA GLY A 540 -8.47 -44.60 -2.11
C GLY A 540 -9.76 -43.84 -2.42
N THR A 541 -10.69 -43.72 -1.46
CA THR A 541 -11.94 -42.97 -1.60
C THR A 541 -12.06 -41.81 -0.62
N SER A 542 -12.84 -40.79 -1.01
CA SER A 542 -13.10 -39.62 -0.17
C SER A 542 -13.98 -39.89 1.05
N ALA A 543 -14.56 -41.09 1.16
CA ALA A 543 -15.36 -41.53 2.32
C ALA A 543 -14.49 -41.99 3.50
N SER A 544 -13.19 -42.20 3.29
CA SER A 544 -12.26 -42.66 4.33
C SER A 544 -11.00 -41.79 4.44
N GLY A 545 -11.00 -40.62 3.79
CA GLY A 545 -9.93 -39.64 3.88
C GLY A 545 -10.13 -38.44 2.95
N VAL A 546 -9.23 -37.47 3.05
CA VAL A 546 -9.26 -36.22 2.28
C VAL A 546 -8.35 -36.29 1.07
N VAL A 547 -7.27 -37.08 1.16
CA VAL A 547 -6.28 -37.22 0.10
C VAL A 547 -6.04 -38.69 -0.25
N ASN A 548 -5.61 -38.97 -1.48
CA ASN A 548 -5.16 -40.30 -1.87
C ASN A 548 -3.77 -40.63 -1.28
N HIS A 549 -3.23 -41.82 -1.57
CA HIS A 549 -1.92 -42.26 -1.08
C HIS A 549 -0.73 -41.39 -1.54
N MET A 550 -0.92 -40.50 -2.52
CA MET A 550 0.08 -39.54 -3.00
C MET A 550 -0.08 -38.16 -2.35
N GLY A 551 -1.13 -37.92 -1.56
CA GLY A 551 -1.45 -36.61 -1.00
C GLY A 551 -2.31 -35.73 -1.92
N GLN A 552 -2.80 -36.23 -3.06
CA GLN A 552 -3.70 -35.48 -3.95
C GLN A 552 -5.09 -35.39 -3.33
N VAL A 553 -5.66 -34.17 -3.30
CA VAL A 553 -6.95 -33.88 -2.66
C VAL A 553 -8.10 -34.47 -3.47
N PHE A 554 -9.00 -35.20 -2.82
CA PHE A 554 -10.21 -35.73 -3.47
C PHE A 554 -11.21 -34.63 -3.84
N LYS A 555 -11.98 -34.91 -4.89
CA LYS A 555 -13.06 -34.08 -5.42
C LYS A 555 -14.40 -34.81 -5.23
N GLY A 556 -15.26 -34.25 -4.38
CA GLY A 556 -16.57 -34.81 -4.05
C GLY A 556 -16.52 -36.20 -3.40
N ASP A 557 -17.61 -36.96 -3.52
CA ASP A 557 -17.79 -38.27 -2.87
C ASP A 557 -17.23 -39.47 -3.67
N ALA A 558 -16.51 -39.21 -4.76
CA ALA A 558 -15.90 -40.23 -5.62
C ALA A 558 -14.38 -40.32 -5.44
N GLY A 559 -13.74 -41.37 -5.95
CA GLY A 559 -12.27 -41.52 -5.99
C GLY A 559 -11.55 -40.58 -6.98
N GLU A 560 -12.21 -39.52 -7.45
CA GLU A 560 -11.59 -38.50 -8.32
C GLU A 560 -10.75 -37.53 -7.48
N VAL A 561 -9.61 -37.09 -8.01
CA VAL A 561 -8.75 -36.10 -7.35
C VAL A 561 -8.69 -34.79 -8.13
N TYR A 562 -8.45 -33.70 -7.41
CA TYR A 562 -8.08 -32.42 -7.99
C TYR A 562 -6.66 -32.47 -8.53
N ASP A 563 -6.53 -32.38 -9.86
CA ASP A 563 -5.24 -32.30 -10.52
C ASP A 563 -4.46 -31.05 -10.04
N GLY A 564 -3.19 -31.27 -9.70
CA GLY A 564 -2.33 -30.21 -9.20
C GLY A 564 -2.57 -29.76 -7.76
N PHE A 565 -3.45 -30.39 -6.99
CA PHE A 565 -3.73 -29.98 -5.60
C PHE A 565 -3.31 -31.03 -4.57
N ILE A 566 -2.26 -30.74 -3.81
CA ILE A 566 -1.56 -31.73 -2.97
C ILE A 566 -1.40 -31.22 -1.54
N VAL A 567 -1.58 -32.10 -0.56
CA VAL A 567 -1.21 -31.89 0.84
C VAL A 567 -0.03 -32.80 1.18
N CYS A 568 0.99 -32.26 1.85
CA CYS A 568 2.26 -32.96 2.08
C CYS A 568 2.85 -32.77 3.50
N ASP A 569 2.03 -32.35 4.47
CA ASP A 569 2.44 -32.18 5.87
C ASP A 569 1.76 -33.19 6.81
N SER A 570 1.85 -32.98 8.14
CA SER A 570 1.29 -33.90 9.13
C SER A 570 -0.23 -34.06 9.08
N SER A 571 -0.96 -33.20 8.37
CA SER A 571 -2.42 -33.35 8.20
C SER A 571 -2.80 -34.64 7.46
N VAL A 572 -1.91 -35.17 6.60
CA VAL A 572 -2.19 -36.37 5.80
C VAL A 572 -1.94 -37.67 6.56
N ILE A 573 -1.24 -37.62 7.68
CA ILE A 573 -0.95 -38.80 8.49
C ILE A 573 -2.24 -39.26 9.19
N PRO A 574 -2.68 -40.52 9.01
CA PRO A 574 -4.02 -40.97 9.40
C PRO A 574 -4.17 -41.30 10.89
N ALA A 575 -3.07 -41.44 11.64
CA ALA A 575 -3.10 -41.75 13.07
C ALA A 575 -1.79 -41.35 13.76
N ALA A 576 -1.77 -41.32 15.10
CA ALA A 576 -0.57 -41.14 15.89
C ALA A 576 0.56 -42.11 15.46
N VAL A 577 1.78 -41.58 15.36
CA VAL A 577 2.97 -42.36 14.99
C VAL A 577 3.78 -42.86 16.20
N GLY A 578 3.43 -42.39 17.40
CA GLY A 578 4.02 -42.85 18.67
C GLY A 578 5.44 -42.34 18.96
N VAL A 579 5.97 -41.46 18.11
CA VAL A 579 7.28 -40.77 18.23
C VAL A 579 7.22 -39.38 17.61
N ASN A 580 8.29 -38.59 17.71
CA ASN A 580 8.40 -37.29 17.05
C ASN A 580 8.16 -37.46 15.54
N PRO A 581 7.16 -36.78 14.95
CA PRO A 581 6.63 -37.18 13.66
C PRO A 581 7.44 -36.66 12.46
N PHE A 582 8.41 -35.75 12.65
CA PHE A 582 8.98 -35.02 11.52
C PHE A 582 9.79 -35.88 10.56
N ALA A 583 10.42 -36.98 11.02
CA ALA A 583 11.09 -37.91 10.12
C ALA A 583 10.09 -38.55 9.15
N THR A 584 8.95 -39.02 9.68
CA THR A 584 7.84 -39.60 8.90
C THR A 584 7.19 -38.57 7.99
N ILE A 585 6.96 -37.33 8.46
CA ILE A 585 6.42 -36.24 7.64
C ILE A 585 7.35 -35.98 6.45
N THR A 586 8.66 -35.88 6.70
CA THR A 586 9.66 -35.60 5.65
C THR A 586 9.74 -36.74 4.63
N ALA A 587 9.76 -37.99 5.09
CA ALA A 587 9.78 -39.16 4.21
C ALA A 587 8.51 -39.25 3.35
N LEU A 588 7.34 -39.00 3.94
CA LEU A 588 6.08 -39.03 3.23
C LEU A 588 5.99 -37.89 2.19
N ALA A 589 6.45 -36.68 2.54
CA ALA A 589 6.52 -35.55 1.62
C ALA A 589 7.45 -35.85 0.43
N GLU A 590 8.63 -36.44 0.68
CA GLU A 590 9.57 -36.85 -0.37
C GLU A 590 8.94 -37.83 -1.35
N ARG A 591 8.14 -38.77 -0.84
CA ARG A 591 7.38 -39.72 -1.65
C ARG A 591 6.29 -39.03 -2.46
N SER A 592 5.42 -38.27 -1.80
CA SER A 592 4.31 -37.57 -2.46
C SER A 592 4.80 -36.68 -3.60
N VAL A 593 5.84 -35.88 -3.35
CA VAL A 593 6.39 -34.94 -4.33
C VAL A 593 7.05 -35.66 -5.51
N GLU A 594 7.82 -36.73 -5.26
CA GLU A 594 8.42 -37.54 -6.33
C GLU A 594 7.35 -38.18 -7.24
N LEU A 595 6.29 -38.73 -6.64
CA LEU A 595 5.21 -39.40 -7.38
C LEU A 595 4.42 -38.43 -8.26
N VAL A 596 4.00 -37.28 -7.72
CA VAL A 596 3.21 -36.30 -8.51
C VAL A 596 4.07 -35.57 -9.54
N ALA A 597 5.36 -35.34 -9.26
CA ALA A 597 6.32 -34.85 -10.26
C ALA A 597 6.46 -35.83 -11.42
N GLY A 598 6.58 -37.13 -11.10
CA GLY A 598 6.65 -38.21 -12.09
C GLY A 598 5.41 -38.26 -13.00
N GLN A 599 4.21 -38.03 -12.45
CA GLN A 599 2.97 -37.96 -13.23
C GLN A 599 2.97 -36.81 -14.25
N ARG A 600 3.67 -35.70 -13.97
CA ARG A 600 3.85 -34.57 -14.90
C ARG A 600 5.12 -34.64 -15.74
N GLY A 601 5.90 -35.73 -15.63
CA GLY A 601 7.16 -35.89 -16.35
C GLY A 601 8.28 -34.94 -15.86
N ILE A 602 8.13 -34.35 -14.67
CA ILE A 602 9.14 -33.46 -14.08
C ILE A 602 10.28 -34.32 -13.51
N GLN A 603 11.48 -34.11 -14.03
CA GLN A 603 12.69 -34.81 -13.57
C GLN A 603 13.37 -34.00 -12.46
N ILE A 604 13.39 -34.54 -11.25
CA ILE A 604 14.00 -33.89 -10.08
C ILE A 604 15.49 -34.24 -10.02
N ASP A 605 16.37 -33.23 -9.95
CA ASP A 605 17.80 -33.44 -9.78
C ASP A 605 18.17 -33.76 -8.32
N TYR A 606 18.38 -35.04 -8.02
CA TYR A 606 18.84 -35.52 -6.71
C TYR A 606 20.37 -35.67 -6.61
N GLU A 607 21.10 -35.60 -7.73
CA GLU A 607 22.53 -35.95 -7.80
C GLU A 607 23.43 -34.72 -7.59
N THR A 608 23.01 -33.56 -8.10
CA THR A 608 23.78 -32.33 -8.01
C THR A 608 23.80 -31.81 -6.57
N ARG A 609 24.96 -31.95 -5.92
CA ARG A 609 25.22 -31.34 -4.60
C ARG A 609 25.53 -29.86 -4.75
N ASN A 610 24.99 -29.05 -3.85
CA ASN A 610 25.32 -27.64 -3.76
C ASN A 610 26.78 -27.49 -3.30
N LYS A 611 27.44 -26.42 -3.74
CA LYS A 611 28.72 -25.98 -3.16
C LYS A 611 28.46 -25.31 -1.80
N LEU A 612 29.52 -24.86 -1.12
CA LEU A 612 29.36 -23.96 0.02
C LEU A 612 28.51 -22.76 -0.44
N LEU A 613 27.34 -22.59 0.17
CA LEU A 613 26.39 -21.54 -0.18
C LEU A 613 26.84 -20.22 0.46
N ASP A 614 26.97 -19.20 -0.38
CA ASP A 614 26.99 -17.82 0.07
C ASP A 614 25.59 -17.24 -0.10
N ASN A 615 24.84 -17.19 1.00
CA ASN A 615 23.46 -16.71 0.96
C ASN A 615 23.39 -15.18 0.72
N PHE A 616 24.53 -14.45 0.71
CA PHE A 616 24.59 -13.02 0.39
C PHE A 616 24.74 -12.77 -1.12
N ASP A 617 25.03 -13.81 -1.90
CA ASP A 617 25.18 -13.76 -3.36
C ASP A 617 23.86 -14.10 -4.08
N GLU A 618 23.84 -14.04 -5.41
CA GLU A 618 22.71 -14.53 -6.21
C GLU A 618 22.61 -16.07 -6.15
N PRO A 619 21.38 -16.64 -6.18
CA PRO A 619 21.22 -18.09 -6.19
C PRO A 619 21.89 -18.70 -7.42
N GLN A 620 22.46 -19.90 -7.29
CA GLN A 620 23.22 -20.54 -8.38
C GLN A 620 22.37 -20.78 -9.64
N PHE A 621 21.06 -21.01 -9.46
CA PHE A 621 20.12 -21.20 -10.55
C PHE A 621 18.95 -20.22 -10.43
N PRO A 622 19.16 -18.92 -10.73
CA PRO A 622 18.12 -17.92 -10.58
C PRO A 622 16.99 -18.18 -11.58
N LEU A 623 15.77 -17.80 -11.20
CA LEU A 623 14.66 -17.77 -12.14
C LEU A 623 14.91 -16.70 -13.21
N GLU A 624 14.38 -16.88 -14.43
CA GLU A 624 14.46 -15.84 -15.46
C GLU A 624 13.88 -14.51 -14.94
N ARG A 625 14.63 -13.43 -15.19
CA ARG A 625 14.25 -12.08 -14.78
C ARG A 625 13.02 -11.63 -15.56
N ASP A 626 11.99 -11.23 -14.83
CA ASP A 626 10.77 -10.65 -15.39
C ASP A 626 10.99 -9.14 -15.55
N ARG A 627 10.79 -8.61 -16.77
CA ARG A 627 10.96 -7.17 -17.06
C ARG A 627 10.08 -6.27 -16.20
N SER A 628 8.91 -6.77 -15.78
CA SER A 628 8.04 -6.04 -14.84
C SER A 628 8.65 -5.97 -13.44
N VAL A 629 9.52 -6.94 -13.10
CA VAL A 629 10.21 -7.09 -11.83
C VAL A 629 11.50 -6.25 -11.74
N GLU A 630 12.30 -6.26 -12.80
CA GLU A 630 13.64 -5.66 -12.92
C GLU A 630 13.72 -4.21 -12.43
N ALA A 631 12.81 -3.33 -12.85
CA ALA A 631 12.88 -1.90 -12.51
C ALA A 631 12.75 -1.61 -11.00
N VAL A 632 12.08 -2.49 -10.25
CA VAL A 632 11.99 -2.36 -8.78
C VAL A 632 13.17 -3.03 -8.10
N GLU A 633 13.65 -4.16 -8.62
CA GLU A 633 14.89 -4.80 -8.15
C GLU A 633 16.07 -3.84 -8.23
N GLU A 634 16.26 -3.16 -9.37
CA GLU A 634 17.32 -2.17 -9.55
C GLU A 634 17.19 -1.01 -8.56
N LYS A 635 15.97 -0.53 -8.29
CA LYS A 635 15.74 0.53 -7.28
C LYS A 635 16.09 0.06 -5.87
N ILE A 636 15.73 -1.17 -5.52
CA ILE A 636 16.05 -1.77 -4.22
C ILE A 636 17.57 -1.93 -4.10
N ALA A 637 18.23 -2.47 -5.12
CA ALA A 637 19.68 -2.64 -5.16
C ALA A 637 20.41 -1.29 -5.01
N GLN A 638 20.04 -0.29 -5.81
CA GLN A 638 20.62 1.05 -5.72
C GLN A 638 20.41 1.72 -4.35
N ALA A 639 19.26 1.51 -3.72
CA ALA A 639 18.99 2.06 -2.39
C ALA A 639 19.82 1.37 -1.30
N SER A 640 19.98 0.04 -1.40
CA SER A 640 20.85 -0.74 -0.52
C SER A 640 22.31 -0.30 -0.66
N ASP A 641 22.82 -0.19 -1.89
CA ASP A 641 24.20 0.25 -2.19
C ASP A 641 24.49 1.67 -1.65
N ARG A 642 23.49 2.55 -1.71
CA ARG A 642 23.60 3.94 -1.22
C ARG A 642 23.31 4.09 0.26
N HIS A 643 22.93 3.02 0.97
CA HIS A 643 22.48 3.06 2.36
C HIS A 643 21.34 4.07 2.59
N SER A 644 20.48 4.26 1.58
CA SER A 644 19.40 5.25 1.62
C SER A 644 18.33 4.85 2.64
N ALA A 645 17.78 5.86 3.31
CA ALA A 645 16.65 5.68 4.22
C ALA A 645 15.33 5.96 3.48
N GLY A 646 14.38 5.05 3.59
CA GLY A 646 13.09 5.09 2.93
C GLY A 646 11.93 5.25 3.91
N ILE A 647 10.72 5.32 3.37
CA ILE A 647 9.48 5.35 4.14
C ILE A 647 8.37 4.63 3.40
N GLY A 648 7.56 3.89 4.14
CA GLY A 648 6.33 3.29 3.67
C GLY A 648 5.13 3.66 4.55
N PHE A 649 3.95 3.56 3.96
CA PHE A 649 2.65 3.67 4.64
C PHE A 649 1.61 2.87 3.86
N THR A 650 0.51 2.54 4.52
CA THR A 650 -0.60 1.81 3.91
C THR A 650 -1.88 2.63 4.00
N GLU A 651 -2.59 2.75 2.89
CA GLU A 651 -3.78 3.58 2.72
C GLU A 651 -4.97 2.73 2.22
N ILE A 652 -6.15 3.00 2.75
CA ILE A 652 -7.44 2.52 2.22
C ILE A 652 -8.23 3.72 1.69
N MET A 653 -8.71 3.61 0.46
CA MET A 653 -9.68 4.55 -0.09
C MET A 653 -10.90 3.79 -0.61
N ALA A 654 -12.09 4.22 -0.21
CA ALA A 654 -13.35 3.60 -0.60
C ALA A 654 -14.34 4.65 -1.12
N GLY A 655 -15.21 4.26 -2.04
CA GLY A 655 -16.20 5.15 -2.63
C GLY A 655 -17.03 4.47 -3.70
N PHE A 656 -17.44 5.24 -4.70
CA PHE A 656 -18.36 4.79 -5.74
C PHE A 656 -17.78 5.05 -7.12
N MET A 657 -17.86 4.04 -7.98
CA MET A 657 -17.31 4.10 -9.33
C MET A 657 -18.27 3.49 -10.33
N HIS A 658 -18.59 4.26 -11.36
CA HIS A 658 -19.50 3.81 -12.40
C HIS A 658 -18.74 3.14 -13.53
N ILE A 659 -19.16 1.94 -13.92
CA ILE A 659 -18.59 1.21 -15.05
C ILE A 659 -19.51 1.37 -16.27
N GLY A 660 -19.01 2.06 -17.30
CA GLY A 660 -19.78 2.41 -18.50
C GLY A 660 -19.05 3.41 -19.40
N GLU A 661 -19.41 3.43 -20.70
CA GLU A 661 -18.71 4.21 -21.73
C GLU A 661 -19.12 5.70 -21.76
N ASP A 662 -20.23 6.06 -21.11
CA ASP A 662 -20.93 7.33 -21.34
C ASP A 662 -20.67 8.44 -20.31
N VAL A 663 -19.68 8.30 -19.42
CA VAL A 663 -19.52 9.27 -18.31
C VAL A 663 -18.19 9.99 -18.33
N GLU A 664 -18.21 11.24 -18.81
CA GLU A 664 -17.08 12.18 -18.80
C GLU A 664 -16.81 12.81 -17.43
N ASP A 665 -17.84 12.99 -16.60
CA ASP A 665 -17.78 13.74 -15.34
C ASP A 665 -17.74 12.84 -14.09
N PHE A 666 -16.79 13.10 -13.17
CA PHE A 666 -16.60 12.29 -11.97
C PHE A 666 -17.76 12.39 -10.98
N GLU A 667 -18.40 13.55 -10.83
CA GLU A 667 -19.52 13.73 -9.88
C GLU A 667 -20.77 13.01 -10.39
N VAL A 668 -21.05 13.10 -11.69
CA VAL A 668 -22.12 12.36 -12.34
C VAL A 668 -21.87 10.86 -12.20
N ALA A 669 -20.65 10.39 -12.50
CA ALA A 669 -20.28 8.97 -12.35
C ALA A 669 -20.51 8.48 -10.92
N THR A 670 -20.02 9.24 -9.94
CA THR A 670 -20.15 8.91 -8.51
C THR A 670 -21.61 8.88 -8.08
N ARG A 671 -22.46 9.80 -8.56
CA ARG A 671 -23.90 9.84 -8.24
C ARG A 671 -24.65 8.65 -8.85
N VAL A 672 -24.36 8.31 -10.10
CA VAL A 672 -24.94 7.13 -10.78
C VAL A 672 -24.52 5.85 -10.06
N ALA A 673 -23.22 5.69 -9.79
CA ALA A 673 -22.67 4.55 -9.06
C ALA A 673 -23.31 4.40 -7.69
N LYS A 674 -23.47 5.50 -6.94
CA LYS A 674 -24.16 5.50 -5.64
C LYS A 674 -25.63 5.09 -5.76
N GLY A 675 -26.33 5.54 -6.81
CA GLY A 675 -27.71 5.12 -7.09
C GLY A 675 -27.84 3.64 -7.45
N ARG A 676 -26.78 3.03 -7.99
CA ARG A 676 -26.71 1.61 -8.39
C ARG A 676 -25.99 0.71 -7.38
N SER A 677 -25.50 1.27 -6.28
CA SER A 677 -24.64 0.57 -5.30
C SER A 677 -23.36 -0.02 -5.92
N GLU A 678 -22.80 0.65 -6.94
CA GLU A 678 -21.52 0.28 -7.56
C GLU A 678 -20.37 0.86 -6.72
N SER A 679 -19.87 0.06 -5.78
CA SER A 679 -18.76 0.44 -4.89
C SER A 679 -17.39 0.07 -5.46
N ALA A 680 -16.38 0.80 -5.04
CA ALA A 680 -14.99 0.49 -5.29
C ALA A 680 -14.13 0.84 -4.06
N ARG A 681 -13.08 0.06 -3.84
CA ARG A 681 -12.09 0.26 -2.77
C ARG A 681 -10.72 -0.13 -3.27
N PHE A 682 -9.66 0.55 -2.82
CA PHE A 682 -8.33 -0.04 -2.83
C PHE A 682 -7.74 -0.13 -1.43
N PHE A 683 -6.82 -1.06 -1.27
CA PHE A 683 -5.99 -1.23 -0.09
C PHE A 683 -4.52 -1.35 -0.50
N LEU A 684 -3.81 -0.23 -0.50
CA LEU A 684 -2.48 -0.11 -1.10
C LEU A 684 -1.44 0.27 -0.05
N SER A 685 -0.28 -0.37 -0.13
CA SER A 685 0.93 0.03 0.56
C SER A 685 1.83 0.77 -0.40
N VAL A 686 2.27 1.97 -0.01
CA VAL A 686 3.24 2.78 -0.71
C VAL A 686 4.59 2.56 -0.05
N LYS A 687 5.61 2.24 -0.83
CA LYS A 687 6.98 2.14 -0.33
C LYS A 687 7.94 2.96 -1.18
N THR A 688 8.77 3.73 -0.51
CA THR A 688 9.90 4.45 -1.12
C THR A 688 11.17 4.02 -0.42
N TRP A 689 12.22 3.72 -1.17
CA TRP A 689 13.53 3.33 -0.61
C TRP A 689 14.49 4.52 -0.51
N ASP A 690 14.10 5.70 -1.00
CA ASP A 690 14.90 6.92 -0.96
C ASP A 690 14.01 8.14 -0.66
N THR A 691 13.98 8.53 0.61
CA THR A 691 13.17 9.66 1.09
C THR A 691 13.68 11.00 0.56
N GLU A 692 15.00 11.15 0.38
CA GLU A 692 15.58 12.41 -0.08
C GLU A 692 15.18 12.67 -1.55
N ASN A 693 15.22 11.66 -2.40
CA ASN A 693 14.74 11.77 -3.77
C ASN A 693 13.22 11.97 -3.84
N MET A 694 12.44 11.36 -2.94
CA MET A 694 10.99 11.58 -2.87
C MET A 694 10.63 13.04 -2.57
N VAL A 695 11.38 13.67 -1.66
CA VAL A 695 11.12 15.03 -1.19
C VAL A 695 11.66 16.08 -2.17
N ASN A 696 12.79 15.79 -2.85
CA ASN A 696 13.53 16.77 -3.64
C ASN A 696 13.34 16.65 -5.16
N SER A 697 12.77 15.55 -5.68
CA SER A 697 12.57 15.35 -7.12
C SER A 697 11.09 15.32 -7.50
N THR A 698 10.72 16.09 -8.53
CA THR A 698 9.37 16.10 -9.11
C THR A 698 9.02 14.83 -9.89
N SER A 699 9.99 13.95 -10.15
CA SER A 699 9.81 12.71 -10.92
C SER A 699 9.75 11.43 -10.06
N HIS A 700 9.83 11.54 -8.72
CA HIS A 700 9.92 10.36 -7.86
C HIS A 700 8.66 9.47 -7.96
N ALA A 701 8.86 8.15 -7.86
CA ALA A 701 7.81 7.15 -7.97
C ALA A 701 7.94 6.16 -6.81
N GLY A 702 7.07 6.28 -5.81
CA GLY A 702 6.87 5.22 -4.82
C GLY A 702 6.22 4.01 -5.47
N VAL A 703 6.57 2.81 -5.00
CA VAL A 703 5.97 1.57 -5.49
C VAL A 703 4.69 1.30 -4.71
N LEU A 704 3.59 1.12 -5.46
CA LEU A 704 2.28 0.75 -4.94
C LEU A 704 2.10 -0.77 -5.03
N THR A 705 1.75 -1.39 -3.91
CA THR A 705 1.44 -2.83 -3.85
C THR A 705 0.20 -3.08 -2.99
N GLY A 706 -0.71 -3.94 -3.43
CA GLY A 706 -1.93 -4.25 -2.70
C GLY A 706 -3.05 -4.72 -3.61
N THR A 707 -4.28 -4.28 -3.33
CA THR A 707 -5.48 -4.74 -4.03
C THR A 707 -6.41 -3.58 -4.41
N PHE A 708 -7.16 -3.79 -5.49
CA PHE A 708 -8.28 -2.94 -5.91
C PHE A 708 -9.54 -3.80 -6.06
N CYS A 709 -10.58 -3.50 -5.31
CA CYS A 709 -11.81 -4.25 -5.22
C CYS A 709 -12.96 -3.45 -5.83
N CYS A 710 -13.53 -3.96 -6.92
CA CYS A 710 -14.75 -3.43 -7.53
C CYS A 710 -15.60 -4.62 -8.01
N PRO A 711 -16.69 -4.96 -7.29
CA PRO A 711 -17.53 -6.10 -7.63
C PRO A 711 -18.09 -6.06 -9.06
N THR A 712 -18.43 -4.87 -9.55
CA THR A 712 -18.95 -4.66 -10.93
C THR A 712 -17.94 -5.05 -12.01
N LEU A 713 -16.64 -4.99 -11.71
CA LEU A 713 -15.57 -5.42 -12.62
C LEU A 713 -15.16 -6.90 -12.43
N GLY A 714 -15.78 -7.61 -11.49
CA GLY A 714 -15.40 -8.97 -11.12
C GLY A 714 -14.11 -9.04 -10.31
N GLY A 715 -13.78 -7.97 -9.56
CA GLY A 715 -12.63 -7.93 -8.65
C GLY A 715 -12.74 -8.95 -7.51
N PRO A 716 -11.66 -9.14 -6.71
CA PRO A 716 -10.57 -8.19 -6.48
C PRO A 716 -9.39 -8.32 -7.44
N PHE A 717 -8.80 -7.18 -7.81
CA PHE A 717 -7.61 -7.08 -8.64
C PHE A 717 -6.36 -6.93 -7.79
N MET A 718 -5.27 -7.56 -8.23
CA MET A 718 -3.94 -7.39 -7.67
C MET A 718 -3.26 -6.16 -8.25
N VAL A 719 -2.70 -5.33 -7.39
CA VAL A 719 -1.77 -4.26 -7.75
C VAL A 719 -0.39 -4.70 -7.32
N ASN A 720 0.40 -5.25 -8.24
CA ASN A 720 1.78 -5.63 -7.91
C ASN A 720 2.64 -4.37 -7.75
N ARG A 721 2.52 -3.45 -8.72
CA ARG A 721 3.40 -2.29 -8.89
C ARG A 721 2.66 -1.11 -9.46
N GLY A 722 3.08 0.08 -9.06
CA GLY A 722 2.53 1.34 -9.50
C GLY A 722 3.45 2.50 -9.22
N ARG A 723 3.09 3.66 -9.77
CA ARG A 723 3.73 4.94 -9.53
C ARG A 723 2.84 5.78 -8.63
N PHE A 724 3.37 6.09 -7.45
CA PHE A 724 2.85 7.14 -6.59
C PHE A 724 3.70 8.40 -6.71
N GLN A 725 3.07 9.54 -7.05
CA GLN A 725 3.73 10.86 -7.07
C GLN A 725 3.07 11.79 -6.06
N LEU A 726 3.89 12.38 -5.20
CA LEU A 726 3.45 13.27 -4.14
C LEU A 726 3.49 14.73 -4.60
N MET A 727 2.34 15.41 -4.59
CA MET A 727 2.23 16.87 -4.73
C MET A 727 2.95 17.47 -5.96
N SER A 728 2.78 16.87 -7.14
CA SER A 728 3.29 17.40 -8.40
C SER A 728 2.50 18.64 -8.84
N GLN A 729 3.16 19.71 -9.33
CA GLN A 729 2.46 20.88 -9.86
C GLN A 729 1.63 20.53 -11.10
N ASP A 730 0.40 21.03 -11.17
CA ASP A 730 -0.46 20.90 -12.35
C ASP A 730 -0.01 21.90 -13.45
N PRO A 731 0.46 21.45 -14.63
CA PRO A 731 0.86 22.37 -15.69
C PRO A 731 -0.33 23.11 -16.32
N GLY A 732 -1.53 22.56 -16.21
CA GLY A 732 -2.78 23.13 -16.73
C GLY A 732 -3.43 24.13 -15.78
N ARG A 733 -3.09 24.14 -14.48
CA ARG A 733 -3.67 25.04 -13.47
C ARG A 733 -2.60 25.62 -12.54
N PRO A 734 -2.45 26.95 -12.47
CA PRO A 734 -1.52 27.57 -11.53
C PRO A 734 -1.92 27.28 -10.07
N ASP A 735 -0.93 27.28 -9.17
CA ASP A 735 -1.13 27.09 -7.72
C ASP A 735 -1.96 25.85 -7.34
N THR A 736 -1.81 24.77 -8.11
CA THR A 736 -2.49 23.48 -7.89
C THR A 736 -1.47 22.34 -7.81
N LEU A 737 -1.59 21.50 -6.79
CA LEU A 737 -0.78 20.31 -6.55
C LEU A 737 -1.62 19.05 -6.70
N ASN A 738 -1.07 18.05 -7.38
CA ASN A 738 -1.69 16.75 -7.61
C ASN A 738 -0.97 15.64 -6.85
N PHE A 739 -1.72 14.73 -6.24
CA PHE A 739 -1.21 13.42 -5.82
C PHE A 739 -1.63 12.43 -6.89
N ILE A 740 -0.70 11.72 -7.51
CA ILE A 740 -1.00 10.83 -8.63
C ILE A 740 -0.79 9.38 -8.21
N TYR A 741 -1.81 8.56 -8.45
CA TYR A 741 -1.83 7.11 -8.27
C TYR A 741 -2.00 6.51 -9.66
N ASP A 742 -1.00 5.79 -10.14
CA ASP A 742 -0.97 5.30 -11.52
C ASP A 742 -0.42 3.88 -11.53
N PHE A 743 -1.25 2.89 -11.85
CA PHE A 743 -0.85 1.48 -11.75
C PHE A 743 -1.69 0.55 -12.62
N ASP A 744 -1.05 -0.55 -13.03
CA ASP A 744 -1.75 -1.67 -13.63
C ASP A 744 -2.28 -2.59 -12.52
N MET A 745 -3.44 -3.17 -12.77
CA MET A 745 -4.10 -4.10 -11.88
C MET A 745 -4.54 -5.35 -12.62
N VAL A 746 -4.27 -6.51 -12.05
CA VAL A 746 -4.48 -7.82 -12.68
C VAL A 746 -5.62 -8.54 -11.97
N ALA A 747 -6.58 -9.10 -12.71
CA ALA A 747 -7.63 -9.95 -12.15
C ALA A 747 -7.14 -11.40 -11.98
N PRO A 748 -7.75 -12.23 -11.12
CA PRO A 748 -7.45 -13.65 -11.01
C PRO A 748 -7.57 -14.41 -12.35
N SER A 749 -8.42 -13.94 -13.26
CA SER A 749 -8.57 -14.46 -14.63
C SER A 749 -7.37 -14.15 -15.55
N GLY A 750 -6.48 -13.25 -15.15
CA GLY A 750 -5.36 -12.75 -15.96
C GLY A 750 -5.67 -11.46 -16.73
N ARG A 751 -6.89 -10.91 -16.65
CA ARG A 751 -7.23 -9.64 -17.28
C ARG A 751 -6.47 -8.49 -16.63
N VAL A 752 -5.81 -7.66 -17.43
CA VAL A 752 -5.09 -6.46 -16.96
C VAL A 752 -5.93 -5.22 -17.25
N LEU A 753 -6.09 -4.36 -16.26
CA LEU A 753 -6.69 -3.03 -16.36
C LEU A 753 -5.72 -1.99 -15.82
N HIS A 754 -5.89 -0.74 -16.24
CA HIS A 754 -5.05 0.36 -15.79
C HIS A 754 -5.87 1.35 -14.97
N PHE A 755 -5.39 1.67 -13.77
CA PHE A 755 -5.99 2.63 -12.85
C PHE A 755 -5.16 3.92 -12.86
N HIS A 756 -5.84 5.04 -13.07
CA HIS A 756 -5.29 6.37 -12.92
C HIS A 756 -6.16 7.20 -11.98
N GLY A 757 -5.60 7.61 -10.86
CA GLY A 757 -6.25 8.42 -9.86
C GLY A 757 -5.45 9.66 -9.50
N TYR A 758 -6.12 10.76 -9.21
CA TYR A 758 -5.46 11.95 -8.69
C TYR A 758 -6.25 12.70 -7.62
N LYS A 759 -5.54 13.22 -6.61
CA LYS A 759 -6.08 14.14 -5.60
C LYS A 759 -5.63 15.55 -5.96
N VAL A 760 -6.52 16.53 -5.86
CA VAL A 760 -6.24 17.92 -6.24
C VAL A 760 -6.24 18.79 -4.98
N VAL A 761 -5.12 19.43 -4.70
CA VAL A 761 -4.99 20.44 -3.64
C VAL A 761 -4.63 21.77 -4.29
N SER A 762 -5.55 22.73 -4.24
CA SER A 762 -5.37 24.08 -4.73
C SER A 762 -5.55 25.11 -3.62
N THR A 763 -5.43 26.40 -3.94
CA THR A 763 -5.69 27.52 -3.02
C THR A 763 -7.13 27.57 -2.49
N ALA A 764 -8.06 26.79 -3.06
CA ALA A 764 -9.42 26.63 -2.54
C ALA A 764 -9.48 26.19 -1.06
N VAL A 765 -8.40 25.57 -0.55
CA VAL A 765 -8.28 25.12 0.85
C VAL A 765 -7.87 26.23 1.82
N SER A 766 -7.58 27.43 1.31
CA SER A 766 -7.03 28.55 2.08
C SER A 766 -7.89 28.87 3.30
N LEU A 767 -7.25 28.85 4.49
CA LEU A 767 -7.85 29.12 5.80
C LEU A 767 -9.08 28.25 6.14
N SER A 768 -9.31 27.13 5.43
CA SER A 768 -10.46 26.24 5.62
C SER A 768 -9.99 24.80 5.91
N PRO A 769 -9.95 24.38 7.20
CA PRO A 769 -9.50 23.03 7.55
C PRO A 769 -10.35 21.92 6.94
N SER A 770 -11.66 22.14 6.82
CA SER A 770 -12.59 21.18 6.20
C SER A 770 -12.33 21.02 4.69
N SER A 771 -12.03 22.11 3.99
CA SER A 771 -11.70 22.07 2.56
C SER A 771 -10.33 21.43 2.33
N LEU A 772 -9.35 21.69 3.21
CA LEU A 772 -8.05 21.02 3.19
C LEU A 772 -8.21 19.51 3.35
N TRP A 773 -8.98 19.08 4.35
CA TRP A 773 -9.30 17.66 4.56
C TRP A 773 -9.94 17.05 3.31
N GLY A 774 -10.98 17.68 2.76
CA GLY A 774 -11.63 17.20 1.54
C GLY A 774 -10.66 17.05 0.37
N ALA A 775 -9.79 18.04 0.14
CA ALA A 775 -8.82 18.03 -0.96
C ALA A 775 -7.73 16.95 -0.79
N THR A 776 -7.28 16.68 0.43
CA THR A 776 -6.25 15.66 0.71
C THR A 776 -6.81 14.23 0.80
N THR A 777 -8.13 14.07 0.94
CA THR A 777 -8.78 12.77 1.13
C THR A 777 -9.67 12.33 -0.04
N THR A 778 -9.91 13.19 -1.03
CA THR A 778 -10.74 12.88 -2.20
C THR A 778 -9.87 12.50 -3.40
N LEU A 779 -10.10 11.32 -3.98
CA LEU A 779 -9.39 10.82 -5.14
C LEU A 779 -10.34 10.64 -6.33
N TYR A 780 -10.09 11.40 -7.40
CA TYR A 780 -10.77 11.24 -8.68
C TYR A 780 -10.10 10.11 -9.46
N SER A 781 -10.87 9.08 -9.81
CA SER A 781 -10.34 7.80 -10.28
C SER A 781 -10.92 7.43 -11.64
N THR A 782 -10.05 7.00 -12.55
CA THR A 782 -10.40 6.52 -13.90
C THR A 782 -9.81 5.13 -14.10
N ILE A 783 -10.59 4.22 -14.66
CA ILE A 783 -10.11 2.91 -15.09
C ILE A 783 -10.15 2.85 -16.62
N THR A 784 -9.07 2.35 -17.20
CA THR A 784 -8.93 2.12 -18.64
C THR A 784 -8.59 0.67 -18.93
N ASP A 785 -8.95 0.21 -20.11
CA ASP A 785 -8.55 -1.09 -20.63
C ASP A 785 -7.38 -0.92 -21.62
N PRO A 786 -6.14 -1.31 -21.24
CA PRO A 786 -4.98 -1.19 -22.11
C PRO A 786 -5.11 -2.01 -23.40
N SER A 787 -5.87 -3.11 -23.38
CA SER A 787 -6.05 -3.97 -24.54
C SER A 787 -6.91 -3.34 -25.64
N ASP A 788 -7.75 -2.37 -25.28
CA ASP A 788 -8.62 -1.61 -26.20
C ASP A 788 -8.15 -0.16 -26.36
N ARG A 789 -6.87 0.02 -26.72
CA ARG A 789 -6.24 1.34 -26.98
C ARG A 789 -6.41 2.35 -25.82
N GLY A 790 -6.50 1.88 -24.58
CA GLY A 790 -6.70 2.72 -23.40
C GLY A 790 -8.13 3.27 -23.26
N LYS A 791 -9.12 2.55 -23.78
CA LYS A 791 -10.54 2.91 -23.65
C LYS A 791 -10.92 3.05 -22.17
N VAL A 792 -11.59 4.16 -21.83
CA VAL A 792 -12.12 4.39 -20.47
C VAL A 792 -13.30 3.45 -20.25
N ILE A 793 -13.23 2.65 -19.19
CA ILE A 793 -14.28 1.71 -18.81
C ILE A 793 -15.03 2.13 -17.55
N GLY A 794 -14.45 3.02 -16.74
CA GLY A 794 -15.12 3.53 -15.56
C GLY A 794 -14.49 4.78 -14.96
N ARG A 795 -15.32 5.55 -14.26
CA ARG A 795 -14.91 6.75 -13.52
C ARG A 795 -15.64 6.83 -12.19
N GLY A 796 -15.01 7.44 -11.19
CA GLY A 796 -15.61 7.58 -9.87
C GLY A 796 -14.75 8.38 -8.90
N THR A 797 -15.25 8.49 -7.67
CA THR A 797 -14.57 9.20 -6.59
C THR A 797 -14.44 8.28 -5.38
N LEU A 798 -13.21 8.19 -4.86
CA LEU A 798 -12.87 7.44 -3.65
C LEU A 798 -12.47 8.42 -2.54
N TYR A 799 -12.68 8.03 -1.29
CA TYR A 799 -12.43 8.85 -0.11
C TYR A 799 -11.60 8.09 0.94
N ILE A 800 -10.75 8.80 1.66
CA ILE A 800 -10.20 8.32 2.93
C ILE A 800 -11.18 8.70 4.04
N TYR A 801 -11.64 7.72 4.83
CA TYR A 801 -12.45 8.00 6.01
C TYR A 801 -11.58 8.32 7.24
N PRO A 802 -12.04 9.13 8.20
CA PRO A 802 -11.23 9.53 9.36
C PRO A 802 -10.66 8.37 10.19
N LYS A 803 -11.41 7.27 10.32
CA LYS A 803 -10.94 6.05 11.01
C LYS A 803 -9.78 5.41 10.26
N ASP A 804 -9.90 5.30 8.94
CA ASP A 804 -8.88 4.66 8.08
C ASP A 804 -7.61 5.52 8.03
N PHE A 805 -7.74 6.85 8.03
CA PHE A 805 -6.60 7.76 8.15
C PHE A 805 -5.85 7.62 9.49
N ALA A 806 -6.57 7.41 10.59
CA ALA A 806 -5.93 7.16 11.88
C ALA A 806 -5.16 5.82 11.89
N SER A 807 -5.68 4.79 11.22
CA SER A 807 -4.96 3.53 10.99
C SER A 807 -3.76 3.71 10.07
N GLU A 808 -3.88 4.48 8.98
CA GLU A 808 -2.78 4.80 8.06
C GLU A 808 -1.58 5.43 8.80
N LEU A 809 -1.83 6.38 9.71
CA LEU A 809 -0.76 6.99 10.52
C LEU A 809 0.00 5.96 11.39
N GLN A 810 -0.66 4.88 11.83
CA GLN A 810 -0.02 3.80 12.58
C GLN A 810 0.82 2.88 11.69
N THR A 811 0.59 2.89 10.38
CA THR A 811 1.34 2.09 9.40
C THR A 811 2.63 2.75 8.90
N LEU A 812 2.91 3.99 9.30
CA LEU A 812 4.17 4.65 8.95
C LEU A 812 5.37 3.80 9.39
N GLU A 813 6.16 3.42 8.40
CA GLU A 813 7.29 2.50 8.55
C GLU A 813 8.53 3.07 7.87
N PRO A 814 9.52 3.56 8.64
CA PRO A 814 10.79 3.97 8.07
C PRO A 814 11.68 2.77 7.77
N SER A 815 12.32 2.80 6.61
CA SER A 815 13.36 1.84 6.21
C SER A 815 14.73 2.51 6.20
N GLY A 816 15.80 1.72 6.37
CA GLY A 816 17.18 2.22 6.33
C GLY A 816 18.11 1.53 7.33
N PRO A 817 19.43 1.66 7.15
CA PRO A 817 20.42 0.89 7.91
C PRO A 817 20.63 1.40 9.34
N THR A 818 20.35 2.68 9.63
CA THR A 818 20.58 3.28 10.96
C THR A 818 19.28 3.78 11.61
N LEU A 819 19.19 3.66 12.94
CA LEU A 819 18.06 4.20 13.72
C LEU A 819 17.88 5.71 13.51
N PHE A 820 18.98 6.46 13.44
CA PHE A 820 18.95 7.90 13.18
C PHE A 820 18.45 8.22 11.76
N GLY A 821 18.90 7.46 10.74
CA GLY A 821 18.42 7.58 9.37
C GLY A 821 16.92 7.34 9.26
N ARG A 822 16.41 6.29 9.92
CA ARG A 822 14.97 5.97 10.00
C ARG A 822 14.16 7.13 10.59
N ALA A 823 14.60 7.68 11.72
CA ALA A 823 13.91 8.80 12.37
C ALA A 823 13.93 10.07 11.48
N ARG A 824 15.06 10.37 10.84
CA ARG A 824 15.20 11.51 9.91
C ARG A 824 14.28 11.38 8.70
N SER A 825 14.08 10.17 8.14
CA SER A 825 13.16 9.94 7.02
C SER A 825 11.72 10.26 7.37
N VAL A 826 11.23 9.81 8.53
CA VAL A 826 9.87 10.15 9.00
C VAL A 826 9.71 11.66 9.15
N VAL A 827 10.66 12.32 9.82
CA VAL A 827 10.61 13.78 10.03
C VAL A 827 10.67 14.52 8.70
N SER A 828 11.51 14.10 7.75
CA SER A 828 11.64 14.73 6.44
C SER A 828 10.35 14.63 5.63
N PHE A 829 9.75 13.44 5.56
CA PHE A 829 8.48 13.22 4.86
C PHE A 829 7.34 14.05 5.46
N LEU A 830 7.15 13.99 6.79
CA LEU A 830 6.12 14.76 7.48
C LEU A 830 6.35 16.27 7.33
N SER A 831 7.60 16.72 7.40
CA SER A 831 7.94 18.14 7.22
C SER A 831 7.64 18.61 5.80
N TYR A 832 7.94 17.80 4.78
CA TYR A 832 7.61 18.12 3.39
C TYR A 832 6.09 18.22 3.18
N PHE A 833 5.35 17.19 3.58
CA PHE A 833 3.89 17.17 3.47
C PHE A 833 3.27 18.38 4.19
N THR A 834 3.69 18.64 5.43
CA THR A 834 3.22 19.77 6.24
C THR A 834 3.56 21.10 5.57
N LYS A 835 4.78 21.28 5.06
CA LYS A 835 5.21 22.50 4.39
C LYS A 835 4.35 22.81 3.16
N GLN A 836 4.09 21.80 2.33
CA GLN A 836 3.29 21.96 1.12
C GLN A 836 1.81 22.23 1.45
N ALA A 837 1.20 21.45 2.34
CA ALA A 837 -0.18 21.66 2.80
C ALA A 837 -0.35 23.04 3.46
N THR A 838 0.61 23.46 4.30
CA THR A 838 0.63 24.78 4.93
C THR A 838 0.77 25.90 3.90
N SER A 839 1.54 25.71 2.84
CA SER A 839 1.70 26.71 1.78
C SER A 839 0.40 26.99 1.02
N MET A 840 -0.46 25.97 0.86
CA MET A 840 -1.79 26.10 0.24
C MET A 840 -2.81 26.65 1.25
N PHE A 841 -2.80 26.14 2.48
CA PHE A 841 -3.69 26.57 3.55
C PHE A 841 -3.47 28.03 3.99
N LEU A 842 -2.21 28.48 4.04
CA LEU A 842 -1.83 29.85 4.38
C LEU A 842 -1.50 30.68 3.13
N SER A 843 -2.03 30.32 1.95
CA SER A 843 -1.71 30.98 0.67
C SER A 843 -1.69 32.52 0.74
N PRO A 844 -2.68 33.22 1.35
CA PRO A 844 -2.66 34.68 1.50
C PRO A 844 -1.49 35.25 2.31
N LEU A 845 -0.89 34.45 3.19
CA LEU A 845 0.21 34.83 4.07
C LEU A 845 1.60 34.46 3.50
N THR A 846 1.64 33.71 2.39
CA THR A 846 2.91 33.32 1.75
C THR A 846 3.60 34.47 1.01
N PHE A 847 4.83 34.25 0.53
CA PHE A 847 5.54 35.26 -0.28
C PHE A 847 4.84 35.47 -1.63
N MET A 848 4.74 36.73 -2.05
CA MET A 848 4.16 37.10 -3.35
C MET A 848 5.11 36.77 -4.49
N GLU A 849 4.54 36.35 -5.61
CA GLU A 849 5.27 36.06 -6.83
C GLU A 849 5.29 37.30 -7.74
N TYR A 850 6.51 37.76 -8.02
CA TYR A 850 6.77 38.88 -8.92
C TYR A 850 7.11 38.35 -10.32
N PRO A 851 6.86 39.12 -11.39
CA PRO A 851 7.28 38.75 -12.74
C PRO A 851 8.75 38.37 -12.81
N ALA A 852 9.04 37.16 -13.29
CA ALA A 852 10.38 36.65 -13.53
C ALA A 852 10.51 36.15 -14.97
N PRO A 853 11.71 36.15 -15.58
CA PRO A 853 11.91 35.62 -16.93
C PRO A 853 11.75 34.10 -16.93
N HIS A 854 10.55 33.62 -17.26
CA HIS A 854 10.28 32.18 -17.40
C HIS A 854 10.34 31.75 -18.87
N THR A 855 10.99 30.63 -19.14
CA THR A 855 11.13 30.02 -20.47
C THR A 855 9.98 29.05 -20.74
N PHE A 856 8.81 29.58 -21.12
CA PHE A 856 7.73 28.76 -21.68
C PHE A 856 7.83 28.66 -23.20
N SER A 857 7.28 27.60 -23.79
CA SER A 857 7.15 27.50 -25.24
C SER A 857 6.11 28.52 -25.74
N ILE A 858 6.59 29.58 -26.37
CA ILE A 858 5.77 30.65 -26.95
C ILE A 858 5.56 30.33 -28.43
N LYS A 859 4.30 30.23 -28.88
CA LYS A 859 3.92 30.09 -30.29
C LYS A 859 3.36 31.42 -30.81
N PRO A 860 4.20 32.38 -31.23
CA PRO A 860 3.72 33.66 -31.74
C PRO A 860 2.87 33.47 -32.99
N THR A 861 1.83 34.30 -33.15
CA THR A 861 1.05 34.36 -34.40
C THR A 861 1.63 35.46 -35.29
N PRO A 862 2.38 35.13 -36.36
CA PRO A 862 3.10 36.11 -37.14
C PRO A 862 2.15 37.15 -37.74
N ILE A 863 2.46 38.42 -37.54
CA ILE A 863 1.69 39.55 -38.08
C ILE A 863 2.04 39.68 -39.56
N SER A 864 1.04 39.75 -40.44
CA SER A 864 1.27 39.95 -41.88
C SER A 864 1.68 41.38 -42.19
N GLN A 865 1.05 42.36 -41.55
CA GLN A 865 1.38 43.78 -41.72
C GLN A 865 1.08 44.58 -40.46
N THR A 866 1.95 45.53 -40.12
CA THR A 866 1.73 46.52 -39.05
C THR A 866 1.72 47.91 -39.65
N THR A 867 0.67 48.68 -39.41
CA THR A 867 0.50 50.04 -39.91
C THR A 867 0.22 51.01 -38.77
N GLN A 868 0.82 52.19 -38.78
CA GLN A 868 0.44 53.27 -37.86
C GLN A 868 -0.74 54.05 -38.46
N VAL A 869 -1.83 54.19 -37.69
CA VAL A 869 -3.00 54.98 -38.06
C VAL A 869 -3.08 56.22 -37.17
N LYS A 870 -3.28 57.39 -37.78
CA LYS A 870 -3.31 58.67 -37.06
C LYS A 870 -4.76 59.15 -36.91
N ALA A 871 -5.20 59.35 -35.68
CA ALA A 871 -6.50 59.92 -35.34
C ALA A 871 -6.56 61.42 -35.67
N SER A 872 -7.78 61.97 -35.76
CA SER A 872 -8.02 63.37 -36.12
C SER A 872 -7.41 64.39 -35.15
N ASP A 873 -7.16 63.98 -33.91
CA ASP A 873 -6.52 64.78 -32.87
C ASP A 873 -4.99 64.58 -32.78
N GLY A 874 -4.41 63.84 -33.73
CA GLY A 874 -2.96 63.70 -33.88
C GLY A 874 -2.35 62.49 -33.19
N VAL A 875 -3.09 61.75 -32.37
CA VAL A 875 -2.62 60.52 -31.71
C VAL A 875 -2.44 59.40 -32.72
N SER A 876 -1.32 58.67 -32.64
CA SER A 876 -1.03 57.53 -33.51
C SER A 876 -1.28 56.22 -32.78
N SER A 877 -2.08 55.35 -33.39
CA SER A 877 -2.42 54.01 -32.90
C SER A 877 -1.86 52.93 -33.84
N THR A 878 -1.54 51.76 -33.29
CA THR A 878 -1.00 50.65 -34.09
C THR A 878 -2.14 49.76 -34.60
N LEU A 879 -2.12 49.45 -35.90
CA LEU A 879 -3.06 48.54 -36.56
C LEU A 879 -2.30 47.33 -37.11
N CYS A 880 -2.55 46.16 -36.53
CA CYS A 880 -1.98 44.89 -36.99
C CYS A 880 -2.96 44.16 -37.90
N MET A 881 -2.46 43.47 -38.92
CA MET A 881 -3.23 42.69 -39.89
C MET A 881 -2.69 41.27 -40.00
N TRP A 882 -3.61 40.31 -40.13
CA TRP A 882 -3.32 38.91 -40.44
C TRP A 882 -4.15 38.45 -41.65
N ASN A 883 -3.46 37.90 -42.64
CA ASN A 883 -4.10 37.30 -43.80
C ASN A 883 -4.58 35.87 -43.54
N PRO A 884 -5.67 35.46 -44.21
CA PRO A 884 -6.07 34.05 -44.22
C PRO A 884 -5.03 33.17 -44.92
N LYS A 885 -4.95 31.90 -44.51
CA LYS A 885 -3.98 30.94 -45.07
C LYS A 885 -4.14 30.81 -46.59
N GLY A 886 -3.04 31.01 -47.32
CA GLY A 886 -3.00 30.86 -48.78
C GLY A 886 -3.52 32.06 -49.58
N LYS A 887 -3.80 33.20 -48.94
CA LYS A 887 -4.25 34.45 -49.59
C LYS A 887 -3.31 35.62 -49.27
N GLY A 888 -3.05 36.48 -50.27
CA GLY A 888 -2.25 37.70 -50.14
C GLY A 888 -3.06 38.94 -49.78
N ASP A 889 -2.41 40.10 -49.65
CA ASP A 889 -3.03 41.39 -49.25
C ASP A 889 -4.15 41.86 -50.21
N GLY A 890 -4.07 41.50 -51.50
CA GLY A 890 -5.03 41.90 -52.54
C GLY A 890 -6.23 40.96 -52.73
N ASP A 891 -6.25 39.80 -52.09
CA ASP A 891 -7.32 38.82 -52.27
C ASP A 891 -8.59 39.22 -51.52
N TYR A 892 -9.76 38.92 -52.10
CA TYR A 892 -11.03 39.08 -51.40
C TYR A 892 -11.12 38.12 -50.21
N ALA A 893 -11.35 38.69 -49.03
CA ALA A 893 -11.61 37.97 -47.79
C ALA A 893 -12.57 38.79 -46.93
N PRO A 894 -13.55 38.17 -46.26
CA PRO A 894 -14.36 38.85 -45.26
C PRO A 894 -13.47 39.44 -44.16
N THR A 895 -13.75 40.68 -43.77
CA THR A 895 -12.86 41.48 -42.90
C THR A 895 -13.42 41.64 -41.50
N VAL A 896 -12.62 41.31 -40.50
CA VAL A 896 -12.95 41.48 -39.07
C VAL A 896 -11.98 42.44 -38.42
N LEU A 897 -12.48 43.46 -37.72
CA LEU A 897 -11.69 44.34 -36.85
C LEU A 897 -11.90 43.95 -35.39
N PHE A 898 -10.81 43.58 -34.73
CA PHE A 898 -10.74 43.36 -33.30
C PHE A 898 -10.35 44.64 -32.57
N VAL A 899 -11.08 44.95 -31.50
CA VAL A 899 -10.83 46.10 -30.62
C VAL A 899 -10.63 45.59 -29.19
N PRO A 900 -9.41 45.67 -28.63
CA PRO A 900 -9.10 45.15 -27.30
C PRO A 900 -9.70 46.02 -26.19
N GLY A 901 -9.61 45.54 -24.95
CA GLY A 901 -9.98 46.31 -23.75
C GLY A 901 -8.90 47.32 -23.32
N ALA A 902 -9.12 47.96 -22.17
CA ALA A 902 -8.11 48.83 -21.58
C ALA A 902 -6.85 48.04 -21.20
N ALA A 903 -5.70 48.73 -21.21
CA ALA A 903 -4.39 48.18 -20.85
C ALA A 903 -3.92 46.94 -21.64
N MET A 904 -4.60 46.58 -22.73
CA MET A 904 -4.30 45.43 -23.57
C MET A 904 -3.95 45.87 -25.00
N ASP A 905 -3.31 44.99 -25.77
CA ASP A 905 -3.09 45.13 -27.21
C ASP A 905 -3.62 43.91 -27.99
N HIS A 906 -3.13 43.74 -29.22
CA HIS A 906 -3.50 42.63 -30.09
C HIS A 906 -3.22 41.23 -29.52
N GLN A 907 -2.29 41.09 -28.56
CA GLN A 907 -1.95 39.79 -27.97
C GLN A 907 -3.12 39.18 -27.20
N MET A 908 -4.12 39.98 -26.79
CA MET A 908 -5.36 39.47 -26.21
C MET A 908 -6.09 38.51 -27.16
N TYR A 909 -6.04 38.77 -28.47
CA TYR A 909 -6.69 37.94 -29.50
C TYR A 909 -5.70 36.96 -30.17
N ALA A 910 -4.41 37.28 -30.15
CA ALA A 910 -3.31 36.52 -30.75
C ALA A 910 -2.39 35.87 -29.69
N LEU A 911 -2.98 35.41 -28.58
CA LEU A 911 -2.24 34.96 -27.40
C LEU A 911 -1.31 33.79 -27.76
N PRO A 912 0.01 33.87 -27.45
CA PRO A 912 0.98 32.90 -27.92
C PRO A 912 1.21 31.70 -26.97
N THR A 913 0.55 31.72 -25.81
CA THR A 913 0.66 30.72 -24.74
C THR A 913 -0.45 29.67 -24.75
N ILE A 914 -1.33 29.70 -25.76
CA ILE A 914 -2.42 28.74 -25.97
C ILE A 914 -2.24 28.04 -27.31
N GLU A 915 -2.78 26.81 -27.42
CA GLU A 915 -2.59 25.98 -28.62
C GLU A 915 -3.18 26.61 -29.89
N ARG A 916 -4.36 27.23 -29.76
CA ARG A 916 -5.04 27.94 -30.84
C ARG A 916 -5.67 29.21 -30.29
N ASN A 917 -5.45 30.36 -30.94
CA ASN A 917 -6.05 31.65 -30.56
C ASN A 917 -7.12 32.15 -31.54
N ALA A 918 -7.79 33.25 -31.21
CA ALA A 918 -8.89 33.78 -31.99
C ALA A 918 -8.46 34.19 -33.40
N ILE A 919 -7.33 34.89 -33.54
CA ILE A 919 -6.80 35.31 -34.84
C ILE A 919 -6.52 34.09 -35.74
N GLN A 920 -5.89 33.04 -35.21
CA GLN A 920 -5.65 31.80 -35.93
C GLN A 920 -6.95 31.12 -36.37
N TRP A 921 -7.95 31.07 -35.49
CA TRP A 921 -9.24 30.47 -35.81
C TRP A 921 -9.94 31.20 -36.97
N PHE A 922 -9.99 32.53 -36.95
CA PHE A 922 -10.62 33.31 -38.01
C PHE A 922 -9.84 33.27 -39.33
N THR A 923 -8.51 33.35 -39.27
CA THR A 923 -7.65 33.25 -40.47
C THR A 923 -7.70 31.86 -41.12
N ASP A 924 -7.80 30.79 -40.32
CA ASP A 924 -8.04 29.42 -40.80
C ASP A 924 -9.41 29.28 -41.50
N LYS A 925 -10.40 30.08 -41.08
CA LYS A 925 -11.74 30.12 -41.69
C LYS A 925 -11.84 31.08 -42.89
N GLY A 926 -10.72 31.66 -43.32
CA GLY A 926 -10.67 32.51 -44.52
C GLY A 926 -10.96 33.98 -44.27
N TYR A 927 -11.00 34.45 -43.02
CA TYR A 927 -11.18 35.87 -42.68
C TYR A 927 -9.85 36.61 -42.66
N ARG A 928 -9.87 37.88 -43.08
CA ARG A 928 -8.77 38.83 -42.84
C ARG A 928 -9.03 39.54 -41.52
N CYS A 929 -8.09 39.43 -40.59
CA CYS A 929 -8.23 39.97 -39.25
C CYS A 929 -7.38 41.23 -39.11
N TYR A 930 -7.97 42.29 -38.57
CA TYR A 930 -7.27 43.49 -38.12
C TYR A 930 -7.41 43.63 -36.61
N CYS A 931 -6.42 44.20 -35.93
CA CYS A 931 -6.55 44.59 -34.54
C CYS A 931 -5.94 45.96 -34.31
N VAL A 932 -6.72 46.89 -33.77
CA VAL A 932 -6.25 48.24 -33.41
C VAL A 932 -5.88 48.28 -31.93
N THR A 933 -4.70 48.79 -31.60
CA THR A 933 -4.33 49.12 -30.22
C THR A 933 -4.61 50.61 -29.99
N HIS A 934 -5.77 50.91 -29.43
CA HIS A 934 -6.23 52.28 -29.16
C HIS A 934 -5.51 52.91 -27.96
N ARG A 935 -5.64 54.22 -27.78
CA ARG A 935 -4.92 55.00 -26.75
C ARG A 935 -5.17 54.58 -25.29
N ALA A 936 -6.32 53.98 -24.98
CA ALA A 936 -6.59 53.40 -23.66
C ALA A 936 -6.02 51.96 -23.47
N GLY A 937 -5.37 51.41 -24.49
CA GLY A 937 -4.74 50.08 -24.48
C GLY A 937 -3.27 50.12 -24.06
N ARG A 938 -2.51 49.07 -24.36
CA ARG A 938 -1.07 48.99 -24.08
C ARG A 938 -0.26 49.82 -25.08
N THR A 939 -0.18 51.13 -24.85
CA THR A 939 0.61 52.07 -25.66
C THR A 939 1.34 53.08 -24.78
N VAL A 940 2.39 53.72 -25.30
CA VAL A 940 3.10 54.80 -24.58
C VAL A 940 2.20 56.01 -24.32
N VAL A 941 1.26 56.29 -25.23
CA VAL A 941 0.32 57.42 -25.16
C VAL A 941 -0.76 57.21 -24.07
N ALA A 942 -0.94 55.98 -23.57
CA ALA A 942 -1.87 55.71 -22.48
C ALA A 942 -1.54 56.49 -21.19
N HIS A 943 -0.28 56.91 -21.02
CA HIS A 943 0.15 57.74 -19.89
C HIS A 943 -0.38 59.18 -19.94
N ASP A 944 -0.80 59.67 -21.12
CA ASP A 944 -1.13 61.08 -21.35
C ASP A 944 -2.54 61.48 -20.85
N GLY A 945 -3.25 60.56 -20.19
CA GLY A 945 -4.52 60.85 -19.52
C GLY A 945 -5.73 60.96 -20.47
N HIS A 946 -5.67 60.27 -21.60
CA HIS A 946 -6.84 60.08 -22.47
C HIS A 946 -7.91 59.21 -21.81
N THR A 947 -9.16 59.39 -22.22
CA THR A 947 -10.32 58.66 -21.70
C THR A 947 -10.78 57.54 -22.63
N MET A 948 -11.76 56.74 -22.18
CA MET A 948 -12.46 55.79 -23.04
C MET A 948 -13.13 56.49 -24.23
N TYR A 949 -13.74 57.66 -24.00
CA TYR A 949 -14.42 58.40 -25.05
C TYR A 949 -13.45 58.82 -26.16
N ASP A 950 -12.23 59.23 -25.81
CA ASP A 950 -11.20 59.62 -26.78
C ASP A 950 -10.76 58.46 -27.69
N ALA A 951 -10.77 57.23 -27.18
CA ALA A 951 -10.37 56.03 -27.94
C ALA A 951 -11.24 55.74 -29.17
N ARG A 952 -12.46 56.32 -29.25
CA ARG A 952 -13.32 56.20 -30.44
C ARG A 952 -12.67 56.77 -31.71
N LEU A 953 -11.81 57.77 -31.56
CA LEU A 953 -11.09 58.39 -32.68
C LEU A 953 -10.05 57.44 -33.28
N ASP A 954 -9.43 56.59 -32.45
CA ASP A 954 -8.48 55.57 -32.91
C ASP A 954 -9.21 54.47 -33.70
N ILE A 955 -10.40 54.08 -33.23
CA ILE A 955 -11.26 53.09 -33.92
C ILE A 955 -11.68 53.65 -35.28
N LEU A 956 -12.08 54.93 -35.36
CA LEU A 956 -12.40 55.59 -36.63
C LEU A 956 -11.19 55.61 -37.58
N ALA A 957 -10.00 55.95 -37.09
CA ALA A 957 -8.78 55.96 -37.90
C ALA A 957 -8.46 54.57 -38.47
N ALA A 958 -8.62 53.52 -37.65
CA ALA A 958 -8.45 52.13 -38.08
C ALA A 958 -9.49 51.74 -39.14
N LEU A 959 -10.78 52.02 -38.91
CA LEU A 959 -11.85 51.74 -39.87
C LEU A 959 -11.64 52.48 -41.20
N THR A 960 -11.22 53.74 -41.15
CA THR A 960 -10.91 54.55 -42.34
C THR A 960 -9.77 53.93 -43.13
N ARG A 961 -8.70 53.50 -42.44
CA ARG A 961 -7.57 52.82 -43.08
C ARG A 961 -7.99 51.50 -43.71
N ILE A 962 -8.74 50.65 -43.00
CA ILE A 962 -9.21 49.38 -43.53
C ILE A 962 -10.10 49.62 -44.76
N ARG A 963 -11.06 50.53 -44.66
CA ARG A 963 -11.98 50.86 -45.77
C ARG A 963 -11.25 51.37 -47.01
N SER A 964 -10.12 52.08 -46.86
CA SER A 964 -9.27 52.50 -47.99
C SER A 964 -8.68 51.33 -48.80
N THR A 965 -8.71 50.12 -48.23
CA THR A 965 -8.19 48.88 -48.85
C THR A 965 -9.28 47.91 -49.30
N LEU A 966 -10.56 48.23 -49.04
CA LEU A 966 -11.70 47.37 -49.38
C LEU A 966 -12.48 47.95 -50.57
N SER A 967 -13.19 47.09 -51.31
CA SER A 967 -14.15 47.55 -52.33
C SER A 967 -15.32 48.31 -51.68
N GLU A 968 -15.93 49.26 -52.39
CA GLU A 968 -17.00 50.14 -51.85
C GLU A 968 -18.20 49.39 -51.24
N SER A 969 -18.49 48.17 -51.71
CA SER A 969 -19.59 47.33 -51.21
C SER A 969 -19.25 46.47 -49.99
N GLN A 970 -17.97 46.36 -49.62
CA GLN A 970 -17.53 45.47 -48.55
C GLN A 970 -17.59 46.17 -47.18
N LYS A 971 -18.41 45.63 -46.28
CA LYS A 971 -18.54 46.10 -44.90
C LYS A 971 -17.58 45.36 -43.95
N ILE A 972 -17.28 45.97 -42.81
CA ILE A 972 -16.35 45.44 -41.79
C ILE A 972 -17.15 44.88 -40.61
N TYR A 973 -16.83 43.66 -40.16
CA TYR A 973 -17.40 43.13 -38.92
C TYR A 973 -16.51 43.53 -37.73
N VAL A 974 -17.08 44.01 -36.62
CA VAL A 974 -16.28 44.48 -35.47
C VAL A 974 -16.50 43.59 -34.25
N ILE A 975 -15.41 43.10 -33.67
CA ILE A 975 -15.41 42.37 -32.40
C ILE A 975 -14.72 43.26 -31.37
N ALA A 976 -15.48 43.80 -30.42
CA ALA A 976 -14.97 44.74 -29.43
C ALA A 976 -15.15 44.21 -28.01
N HIS A 977 -14.16 44.44 -27.15
CA HIS A 977 -14.14 43.94 -25.78
C HIS A 977 -13.98 45.05 -24.74
N CYS A 978 -14.73 44.95 -23.64
CA CYS A 978 -14.58 45.82 -22.46
C CYS A 978 -14.58 47.32 -22.84
N VAL A 979 -13.54 48.08 -22.46
CA VAL A 979 -13.39 49.51 -22.76
C VAL A 979 -13.42 49.80 -24.27
N GLY A 980 -12.85 48.92 -25.11
CA GLY A 980 -12.93 49.06 -26.57
C GLY A 980 -14.35 48.94 -27.10
N SER A 981 -15.21 48.14 -26.45
CA SER A 981 -16.63 48.03 -26.77
C SER A 981 -17.40 49.29 -26.41
N MET A 982 -17.11 49.90 -25.26
CA MET A 982 -17.70 51.19 -24.86
C MET A 982 -17.22 52.35 -25.75
N ALA A 983 -15.96 52.33 -26.18
CA ALA A 983 -15.41 53.33 -27.10
C ALA A 983 -16.08 53.23 -28.48
N LEU A 984 -16.27 52.01 -28.99
CA LEU A 984 -17.04 51.76 -30.21
C LEU A 984 -18.49 52.25 -30.06
N ALA A 985 -19.15 51.90 -28.97
CA ALA A 985 -20.52 52.34 -28.68
C ALA A 985 -20.62 53.87 -28.66
N SER A 986 -19.68 54.54 -28.00
CA SER A 986 -19.63 56.00 -27.91
C SER A 986 -19.47 56.66 -29.28
N GLY A 987 -18.58 56.13 -30.12
CA GLY A 987 -18.37 56.63 -31.49
C GLY A 987 -19.56 56.39 -32.42
N LEU A 988 -20.31 55.30 -32.23
CA LEU A 988 -21.53 55.07 -33.00
C LEU A 988 -22.69 55.97 -32.53
N LEU A 989 -22.83 56.12 -31.21
CA LEU A 989 -23.89 56.90 -30.60
C LEU A 989 -23.70 58.40 -30.83
N ASP A 990 -22.47 58.93 -30.81
CA ASP A 990 -22.22 60.35 -31.10
C ASP A 990 -22.15 60.67 -32.61
N GLY A 991 -22.12 59.65 -33.47
CA GLY A 991 -22.07 59.76 -34.92
C GLY A 991 -20.67 59.90 -35.52
N THR A 992 -19.60 59.83 -34.71
CA THR A 992 -18.21 59.85 -35.17
C THR A 992 -17.89 58.66 -36.07
N ILE A 993 -18.42 57.47 -35.75
CA ILE A 993 -18.25 56.23 -36.50
C ILE A 993 -19.52 55.97 -37.31
N PRO A 994 -19.46 55.93 -38.65
CA PRO A 994 -20.65 55.66 -39.46
C PRO A 994 -21.08 54.20 -39.38
N ALA A 995 -22.27 53.95 -38.83
CA ALA A 995 -22.88 52.62 -38.72
C ALA A 995 -22.96 51.86 -40.06
N ALA A 996 -23.15 52.57 -41.17
CA ALA A 996 -23.20 52.00 -42.52
C ALA A 996 -21.92 51.26 -42.96
N TRP A 997 -20.79 51.51 -42.30
CA TRP A 997 -19.51 50.84 -42.59
C TRP A 997 -19.46 49.42 -42.02
N LEU A 998 -20.37 49.10 -41.09
CA LEU A 998 -20.30 47.88 -40.30
C LEU A 998 -21.25 46.80 -40.83
N ALA A 999 -20.73 45.59 -40.96
CA ALA A 999 -21.50 44.39 -41.30
C ALA A 999 -22.26 43.85 -40.10
N GLY A 1000 -21.74 44.12 -38.90
CA GLY A 1000 -22.28 43.71 -37.61
C GLY A 1000 -21.25 43.90 -36.51
N ILE A 1001 -21.71 43.82 -35.27
CA ILE A 1001 -20.90 44.05 -34.07
C ILE A 1001 -21.07 42.86 -33.14
N THR A 1002 -19.96 42.39 -32.58
CA THR A 1002 -19.94 41.53 -31.39
C THR A 1002 -19.31 42.32 -30.25
N ALA A 1003 -20.10 42.61 -29.21
CA ALA A 1003 -19.67 43.34 -28.03
C ALA A 1003 -19.59 42.40 -26.82
N SER A 1004 -18.36 42.28 -26.29
CA SER A 1004 -18.02 41.39 -25.18
C SER A 1004 -18.05 42.13 -23.85
N ASN A 1005 -18.74 41.52 -22.87
CA ASN A 1005 -18.92 41.93 -21.47
C ASN A 1005 -19.73 43.21 -21.24
N VAL A 1006 -19.62 44.21 -22.11
CA VAL A 1006 -20.29 45.51 -21.98
C VAL A 1006 -20.45 46.19 -23.34
N PHE A 1007 -21.42 47.10 -23.48
CA PHE A 1007 -21.61 47.92 -24.68
C PHE A 1007 -21.91 49.40 -24.35
N MET A 1008 -23.18 49.80 -24.28
CA MET A 1008 -23.57 51.21 -24.06
C MET A 1008 -24.13 51.51 -22.66
N ASN A 1009 -24.46 50.47 -21.88
CA ASN A 1009 -24.97 50.60 -20.51
C ASN A 1009 -24.06 49.87 -19.51
N PRO A 1010 -22.87 50.39 -19.18
CA PRO A 1010 -21.96 49.72 -18.25
C PRO A 1010 -22.53 49.68 -16.83
N ARG A 1011 -22.70 48.48 -16.26
CA ARG A 1011 -23.12 48.30 -14.87
C ARG A 1011 -22.04 47.54 -14.09
N LEU A 1012 -21.41 48.20 -13.13
CA LEU A 1012 -20.28 47.63 -12.38
C LEU A 1012 -20.73 46.58 -11.37
N ALA A 1013 -19.90 45.55 -11.17
CA ALA A 1013 -20.16 44.52 -10.17
C ALA A 1013 -20.02 45.04 -8.73
N LYS A 1014 -20.59 44.32 -7.75
CA LYS A 1014 -20.72 44.76 -6.33
C LYS A 1014 -19.45 45.33 -5.70
N VAL A 1015 -18.30 44.69 -5.93
CA VAL A 1015 -17.00 45.09 -5.35
C VAL A 1015 -16.49 46.38 -6.00
N ASP A 1016 -16.63 46.52 -7.31
CA ASP A 1016 -16.23 47.71 -8.06
C ASP A 1016 -17.20 48.88 -7.82
N TYR A 1017 -18.50 48.59 -7.66
CA TYR A 1017 -19.50 49.58 -7.25
C TYR A 1017 -19.16 50.18 -5.89
N LEU A 1018 -18.65 49.39 -4.94
CA LEU A 1018 -18.23 49.90 -3.63
C LEU A 1018 -17.13 50.98 -3.74
N LYS A 1019 -16.25 50.91 -4.75
CA LYS A 1019 -15.22 51.94 -5.00
C LYS A 1019 -15.82 53.32 -5.31
N ILE A 1020 -17.04 53.35 -5.84
CA ILE A 1020 -17.77 54.57 -6.22
C ILE A 1020 -18.53 55.17 -5.03
N VAL A 1021 -19.07 54.32 -4.16
CA VAL A 1021 -19.93 54.75 -3.03
C VAL A 1021 -19.11 55.25 -1.81
N LEU A 1022 -17.79 55.01 -1.79
CA LEU A 1022 -16.92 55.49 -0.72
C LEU A 1022 -16.82 57.04 -0.71
N PRO A 1023 -16.87 57.68 0.48
CA PRO A 1023 -16.86 59.15 0.59
C PRO A 1023 -15.55 59.80 0.13
N ILE A 1024 -14.46 59.03 0.01
CA ILE A 1024 -13.21 59.48 -0.60
C ILE A 1024 -12.82 58.46 -1.67
N ARG A 1025 -12.77 58.93 -2.92
CA ARG A 1025 -12.49 58.13 -4.12
C ARG A 1025 -11.05 57.59 -4.14
N PRO A 1026 -10.84 56.26 -4.25
CA PRO A 1026 -9.50 55.63 -4.22
C PRO A 1026 -8.56 56.12 -5.33
N ASP A 1027 -9.07 56.39 -6.53
CA ASP A 1027 -8.36 56.98 -7.66
C ASP A 1027 -7.81 58.38 -7.33
N ASN A 1028 -8.61 59.22 -6.64
CA ASN A 1028 -8.20 60.55 -6.24
C ASN A 1028 -7.15 60.55 -5.11
N ILE A 1029 -7.23 59.58 -4.19
CA ILE A 1029 -6.21 59.40 -3.14
C ILE A 1029 -4.91 58.90 -3.79
N TYR A 1030 -4.97 57.91 -4.66
CA TYR A 1030 -3.81 57.35 -5.34
C TYR A 1030 -3.10 58.39 -6.21
N ALA A 1031 -3.86 59.16 -6.98
CA ALA A 1031 -3.34 60.27 -7.79
C ALA A 1031 -2.58 61.31 -6.93
N LYS A 1032 -3.10 61.64 -5.74
CA LYS A 1032 -2.48 62.61 -4.83
C LYS A 1032 -1.27 62.09 -4.07
N LEU A 1033 -1.26 60.82 -3.69
CA LEU A 1033 -0.21 60.23 -2.82
C LEU A 1033 0.89 59.50 -3.59
N VAL A 1034 0.62 59.03 -4.81
CA VAL A 1034 1.49 58.11 -5.55
C VAL A 1034 1.76 58.59 -6.98
N GLY A 1035 0.71 58.95 -7.73
CA GLY A 1035 0.84 59.48 -9.08
C GLY A 1035 -0.32 59.13 -10.00
N ASN A 1036 -0.30 59.67 -11.23
CA ASN A 1036 -1.41 59.57 -12.19
C ASN A 1036 -1.45 58.26 -13.00
N TRP A 1037 -0.51 57.34 -12.78
CA TRP A 1037 -0.44 56.06 -13.48
C TRP A 1037 -0.34 54.93 -12.46
N ILE A 1038 -1.22 53.94 -12.59
CA ILE A 1038 -1.11 52.68 -11.85
C ILE A 1038 -0.76 51.56 -12.82
N ASP A 1039 0.38 50.91 -12.60
CA ASP A 1039 0.78 49.74 -13.38
C ASP A 1039 0.12 48.47 -12.82
N CYS A 1040 -0.33 47.57 -13.70
CA CYS A 1040 -0.72 46.21 -13.32
C CYS A 1040 0.52 45.35 -13.02
N SER A 1041 1.66 45.65 -13.62
CA SER A 1041 2.93 45.05 -13.29
C SER A 1041 3.57 45.74 -12.09
N SER A 1042 4.39 45.01 -11.34
CA SER A 1042 5.14 45.52 -10.19
C SER A 1042 6.38 44.65 -9.99
N GLY A 1043 7.49 45.25 -9.58
CA GLY A 1043 8.78 44.56 -9.41
C GLY A 1043 9.32 44.59 -7.98
N PRO A 1044 10.34 43.77 -7.65
CA PRO A 1044 11.01 43.81 -6.35
C PRO A 1044 11.70 45.16 -6.05
N GLY A 1045 12.02 45.94 -7.09
CA GLY A 1045 12.63 47.27 -7.00
C GLY A 1045 11.66 48.41 -6.66
N ASP A 1046 10.37 48.13 -6.48
CA ASP A 1046 9.35 49.14 -6.23
C ASP A 1046 9.58 49.93 -4.92
N GLY A 1047 9.11 51.18 -4.89
CA GLY A 1047 9.12 52.05 -3.71
C GLY A 1047 8.28 51.50 -2.54
N ILE A 1048 8.52 52.00 -1.33
CA ILE A 1048 7.90 51.49 -0.09
C ILE A 1048 6.37 51.47 -0.15
N ILE A 1049 5.75 52.53 -0.71
CA ILE A 1049 4.28 52.63 -0.83
C ILE A 1049 3.71 51.56 -1.77
N GLN A 1050 4.38 51.29 -2.90
CA GLN A 1050 3.98 50.25 -3.85
C GLN A 1050 4.13 48.85 -3.23
N LYS A 1051 5.21 48.62 -2.47
CA LYS A 1051 5.41 47.38 -1.71
C LYS A 1051 4.33 47.17 -0.65
N ALA A 1052 3.98 48.21 0.10
CA ALA A 1052 2.89 48.17 1.09
C ALA A 1052 1.54 47.90 0.41
N LEU A 1053 1.26 48.55 -0.71
CA LEU A 1053 0.05 48.31 -1.50
C LEU A 1053 -0.05 46.85 -1.93
N ASN A 1054 1.02 46.27 -2.49
CA ASN A 1054 1.01 44.87 -2.91
C ASN A 1054 0.70 43.92 -1.74
N GLN A 1055 1.21 44.19 -0.53
CA GLN A 1055 0.89 43.39 0.67
C GLN A 1055 -0.58 43.50 1.07
N LEU A 1056 -1.17 44.69 0.99
CA LEU A 1056 -2.58 44.92 1.29
C LEU A 1056 -3.49 44.22 0.27
N LEU A 1057 -3.13 44.25 -1.02
CA LEU A 1057 -3.94 43.67 -2.10
C LEU A 1057 -4.06 42.14 -2.02
N ARG A 1058 -3.25 41.45 -1.22
CA ARG A 1058 -3.38 40.00 -0.95
C ARG A 1058 -4.73 39.60 -0.36
N PHE A 1059 -5.37 40.54 0.34
CA PHE A 1059 -6.67 40.35 0.98
C PHE A 1059 -7.80 41.03 0.19
N TYR A 1060 -7.51 41.52 -1.02
CA TYR A 1060 -8.52 42.12 -1.88
C TYR A 1060 -9.53 41.03 -2.32
N PRO A 1061 -10.84 41.27 -2.19
CA PRO A 1061 -11.84 40.27 -2.51
C PRO A 1061 -11.87 39.99 -4.01
N VAL A 1062 -11.41 38.79 -4.40
CA VAL A 1062 -11.41 38.31 -5.79
C VAL A 1062 -12.53 37.30 -6.09
N GLY A 1063 -13.43 37.08 -5.14
CA GLY A 1063 -14.55 36.13 -5.27
C GLY A 1063 -14.33 34.87 -4.46
N ASP A 1064 -14.49 33.71 -5.11
CA ASP A 1064 -14.33 32.38 -4.51
C ASP A 1064 -12.87 32.11 -4.06
N ALA A 1065 -12.67 31.23 -3.08
CA ALA A 1065 -11.34 30.96 -2.49
C ALA A 1065 -10.33 30.34 -3.49
N ASP A 1066 -10.82 29.66 -4.52
CA ASP A 1066 -10.04 29.07 -5.61
C ASP A 1066 -9.42 30.11 -6.56
N GLU A 1067 -9.76 31.38 -6.40
CA GLU A 1067 -9.27 32.49 -7.22
C GLU A 1067 -8.13 33.26 -6.54
N ILE A 1068 -7.80 32.91 -5.29
CA ILE A 1068 -6.63 33.42 -4.57
C ILE A 1068 -5.38 32.82 -5.22
N CYS A 1069 -4.47 33.68 -5.65
CA CYS A 1069 -3.16 33.27 -6.19
C CYS A 1069 -2.03 34.14 -5.61
N LYS A 1070 -0.77 33.78 -5.91
CA LYS A 1070 0.41 34.51 -5.40
C LYS A 1070 0.86 35.68 -6.29
N SER A 1071 0.32 35.77 -7.51
CA SER A 1071 0.76 36.72 -8.54
C SER A 1071 0.41 38.15 -8.19
N VAL A 1072 1.43 39.00 -8.03
CA VAL A 1072 1.24 40.45 -7.81
C VAL A 1072 0.46 41.08 -8.96
N VAL A 1073 0.70 40.61 -10.20
CA VAL A 1073 0.02 41.11 -11.40
C VAL A 1073 -1.47 40.81 -11.35
N CYS A 1074 -1.85 39.62 -10.87
CA CYS A 1074 -3.25 39.23 -10.71
C CYS A 1074 -3.96 40.09 -9.65
N HIS A 1075 -3.30 40.33 -8.51
CA HIS A 1075 -3.84 41.19 -7.45
C HIS A 1075 -4.01 42.64 -7.91
N ARG A 1076 -3.00 43.21 -8.57
CA ARG A 1076 -3.06 44.60 -9.07
C ARG A 1076 -4.08 44.76 -10.19
N SER A 1077 -4.11 43.87 -11.16
CA SER A 1077 -5.11 43.91 -12.24
C SER A 1077 -6.53 43.74 -11.71
N SER A 1078 -6.76 42.83 -10.75
CA SER A 1078 -8.06 42.67 -10.09
C SER A 1078 -8.47 43.90 -9.29
N PHE A 1079 -7.52 44.56 -8.63
CA PHE A 1079 -7.77 45.82 -7.93
C PHE A 1079 -8.14 46.96 -8.90
N ILE A 1080 -7.51 47.04 -10.07
CA ILE A 1080 -7.74 48.13 -11.03
C ILE A 1080 -9.04 47.90 -11.81
N PHE A 1081 -9.23 46.70 -12.36
CA PHE A 1081 -10.27 46.40 -13.34
C PHE A 1081 -11.35 45.45 -12.84
N GLY A 1082 -11.24 44.90 -11.63
CA GLY A 1082 -12.02 43.74 -11.20
C GLY A 1082 -11.42 42.42 -11.72
N ARG A 1083 -11.87 41.27 -11.21
CA ARG A 1083 -11.29 39.96 -11.61
C ARG A 1083 -11.55 39.69 -13.10
N LEU A 1084 -10.47 39.60 -13.88
CA LEU A 1084 -10.45 39.50 -15.34
C LEU A 1084 -10.54 38.06 -15.88
N TRP A 1085 -10.20 37.06 -15.08
CA TRP A 1085 -10.18 35.64 -15.46
C TRP A 1085 -10.59 34.73 -14.31
N CYS A 1086 -10.88 33.48 -14.65
CA CYS A 1086 -11.03 32.38 -13.70
C CYS A 1086 -9.77 31.51 -13.77
N HIS A 1087 -9.09 31.29 -12.65
CA HIS A 1087 -7.84 30.51 -12.63
C HIS A 1087 -8.03 29.07 -13.12
N LYS A 1088 -9.23 28.49 -12.95
CA LYS A 1088 -9.58 27.17 -13.53
C LYS A 1088 -9.50 27.12 -15.06
N LYS A 1089 -9.62 28.27 -15.75
CA LYS A 1089 -9.56 28.42 -17.21
C LYS A 1089 -8.29 29.15 -17.69
N LEU A 1090 -7.33 29.37 -16.81
CA LEU A 1090 -6.08 30.06 -17.11
C LEU A 1090 -4.90 29.09 -16.98
N ASN A 1091 -4.19 28.82 -18.08
CA ASN A 1091 -3.02 27.93 -18.02
C ASN A 1091 -1.82 28.60 -17.34
N ALA A 1092 -0.89 27.79 -16.82
CA ALA A 1092 0.28 28.29 -16.09
C ALA A 1092 1.17 29.23 -16.92
N ALA A 1093 1.36 28.91 -18.21
CA ALA A 1093 2.17 29.73 -19.12
C ALA A 1093 1.60 31.15 -19.30
N THR A 1094 0.27 31.29 -19.42
CA THR A 1094 -0.38 32.60 -19.52
C THR A 1094 -0.34 33.34 -18.19
N HIS A 1095 -0.62 32.64 -17.07
CA HIS A 1095 -0.62 33.22 -15.73
C HIS A 1095 0.76 33.81 -15.34
N ALA A 1096 1.85 33.09 -15.62
CA ALA A 1096 3.20 33.57 -15.34
C ALA A 1096 3.60 34.79 -16.21
N ASN A 1097 3.01 34.92 -17.40
CA ASN A 1097 3.34 35.96 -18.38
C ASN A 1097 2.31 37.11 -18.44
N LEU A 1098 1.39 37.23 -17.46
CA LEU A 1098 0.37 38.27 -17.46
C LEU A 1098 0.94 39.70 -17.62
N HIS A 1099 2.12 39.97 -17.08
CA HIS A 1099 2.82 41.26 -17.19
C HIS A 1099 3.22 41.65 -18.63
N HIS A 1100 3.35 40.66 -19.53
CA HIS A 1100 3.58 40.92 -20.95
C HIS A 1100 2.31 41.35 -21.67
N PHE A 1101 1.15 40.86 -21.24
CA PHE A 1101 -0.14 41.11 -21.90
C PHE A 1101 -0.86 42.33 -21.34
N LEU A 1102 -0.72 42.62 -20.04
CA LEU A 1102 -1.38 43.72 -19.34
C LEU A 1102 -0.43 44.86 -19.02
N SER A 1103 -0.89 46.08 -19.28
CA SER A 1103 -0.25 47.33 -18.87
C SER A 1103 -0.99 47.98 -17.68
N GLY A 1104 -0.64 49.20 -17.34
CA GLY A 1104 -1.38 50.05 -16.42
C GLY A 1104 -2.52 50.85 -17.05
N ILE A 1105 -3.14 51.70 -16.22
CA ILE A 1105 -4.13 52.70 -16.65
C ILE A 1105 -3.84 54.05 -15.99
N ASN A 1106 -4.13 55.12 -16.72
CA ASN A 1106 -4.07 56.47 -16.17
C ASN A 1106 -5.30 56.75 -15.27
N MET A 1107 -5.07 57.43 -14.14
CA MET A 1107 -6.12 57.76 -13.16
C MET A 1107 -7.27 58.54 -13.79
N ARG A 1108 -7.02 59.46 -14.73
CA ARG A 1108 -8.08 60.20 -15.43
C ARG A 1108 -8.97 59.28 -16.27
N CYS A 1109 -8.38 58.30 -16.93
CA CYS A 1109 -9.14 57.29 -17.69
C CYS A 1109 -9.98 56.42 -16.74
N LEU A 1110 -9.40 55.99 -15.62
CA LEU A 1110 -10.09 55.19 -14.61
C LEU A 1110 -11.25 55.98 -13.98
N SER A 1111 -11.05 57.25 -13.64
CA SER A 1111 -12.10 58.12 -13.10
C SER A 1111 -13.25 58.27 -14.10
N HIS A 1112 -12.96 58.48 -15.39
CA HIS A 1112 -13.98 58.54 -16.44
C HIS A 1112 -14.78 57.24 -16.57
N LEU A 1113 -14.10 56.08 -16.49
CA LEU A 1113 -14.76 54.76 -16.50
C LEU A 1113 -15.68 54.56 -15.29
N LEU A 1114 -15.25 54.99 -14.11
CA LEU A 1114 -16.04 54.92 -12.88
C LEU A 1114 -17.27 55.84 -12.94
N GLU A 1115 -17.14 57.07 -13.46
CA GLU A 1115 -18.29 57.97 -13.68
C GLU A 1115 -19.29 57.38 -14.68
N THR A 1116 -18.78 56.83 -15.78
CA THR A 1116 -19.59 56.16 -16.80
C THR A 1116 -20.33 54.94 -16.22
N GLY A 1117 -19.67 54.16 -15.36
CA GLY A 1117 -20.28 53.05 -14.64
C GLY A 1117 -21.31 53.49 -13.59
N ALA A 1118 -21.07 54.59 -12.89
CA ALA A 1118 -22.01 55.17 -11.92
C ALA A 1118 -23.29 55.67 -12.58
N ALA A 1119 -23.17 56.27 -13.77
CA ALA A 1119 -24.30 56.72 -14.58
C ALA A 1119 -25.03 55.59 -15.33
N GLU A 1120 -24.47 54.37 -15.31
CA GLU A 1120 -24.91 53.18 -16.05
C GLU A 1120 -25.10 53.40 -17.57
N LYS A 1121 -24.39 54.39 -18.14
CA LYS A 1121 -24.51 54.82 -19.54
C LYS A 1121 -23.19 55.38 -20.04
N VAL A 1122 -22.85 55.16 -21.31
CA VAL A 1122 -21.66 55.77 -21.93
C VAL A 1122 -21.80 57.30 -22.03
N MET A 1123 -20.73 58.03 -21.65
CA MET A 1123 -20.73 59.50 -21.56
C MET A 1123 -19.53 60.14 -22.28
N THR A 1124 -19.66 61.44 -22.61
CA THR A 1124 -18.55 62.26 -23.12
C THR A 1124 -17.52 62.58 -22.03
N ASN A 1125 -16.47 63.34 -22.38
CA ASN A 1125 -15.47 63.83 -21.40
C ASN A 1125 -16.04 64.92 -20.47
N GLU A 1126 -15.34 65.11 -19.34
CA GLU A 1126 -15.49 66.29 -18.46
C GLU A 1126 -15.17 67.61 -19.19
N PRO A 1127 -15.78 68.74 -18.80
CA PRO A 1127 -16.72 68.91 -17.68
C PRO A 1127 -18.17 68.56 -18.01
N ALA A 1128 -18.48 68.24 -19.28
CA ALA A 1128 -19.86 68.12 -19.74
C ALA A 1128 -20.51 66.76 -19.40
N LEU A 1129 -19.73 65.67 -19.35
CA LEU A 1129 -20.19 64.29 -19.04
C LEU A 1129 -21.59 63.95 -19.61
N VAL A 1130 -21.80 64.28 -20.90
CA VAL A 1130 -23.11 64.17 -21.54
C VAL A 1130 -23.44 62.71 -21.78
N ASN A 1131 -24.63 62.28 -21.38
CA ASN A 1131 -25.16 60.94 -21.67
C ASN A 1131 -25.36 60.76 -23.19
N LEU A 1132 -24.71 59.74 -23.77
CA LEU A 1132 -24.82 59.42 -25.19
C LEU A 1132 -25.97 58.46 -25.51
N VAL A 1133 -26.55 57.79 -24.51
CA VAL A 1133 -27.69 56.87 -24.67
C VAL A 1133 -28.99 57.67 -24.64
N THR A 1134 -29.30 58.34 -25.74
CA THR A 1134 -30.55 59.07 -25.99
C THR A 1134 -31.31 58.46 -27.18
N PRO A 1135 -32.64 58.65 -27.29
CA PRO A 1135 -33.41 58.14 -28.42
C PRO A 1135 -32.85 58.58 -29.79
N GLU A 1136 -32.40 59.82 -29.91
CA GLU A 1136 -31.85 60.39 -31.15
C GLU A 1136 -30.53 59.71 -31.55
N ASN A 1137 -29.66 59.45 -30.58
CA ASN A 1137 -28.40 58.76 -30.80
C ASN A 1137 -28.61 57.27 -31.09
N LEU A 1138 -29.56 56.62 -30.41
CA LEU A 1138 -29.91 55.21 -30.61
C LEU A 1138 -30.42 54.93 -32.03
N ALA A 1139 -31.10 55.90 -32.66
CA ALA A 1139 -31.56 55.79 -34.05
C ALA A 1139 -30.39 55.58 -35.06
N ARG A 1140 -29.17 56.01 -34.71
CA ARG A 1140 -27.96 55.81 -35.55
C ARG A 1140 -27.53 54.35 -35.63
N LEU A 1141 -27.99 53.50 -34.71
CA LEU A 1141 -27.68 52.07 -34.66
C LEU A 1141 -28.67 51.20 -35.45
N LYS A 1142 -29.71 51.80 -36.03
CA LYS A 1142 -30.73 51.09 -36.79
C LYS A 1142 -30.15 50.39 -38.02
N GLY A 1143 -30.49 49.12 -38.22
CA GLY A 1143 -29.99 48.28 -39.32
C GLY A 1143 -28.62 47.64 -39.08
N VAL A 1144 -28.03 47.76 -37.89
CA VAL A 1144 -26.75 47.12 -37.54
C VAL A 1144 -27.01 45.88 -36.68
N PRO A 1145 -26.63 44.67 -37.13
CA PRO A 1145 -26.72 43.47 -36.29
C PRO A 1145 -25.74 43.56 -35.11
N ILE A 1146 -26.24 43.41 -33.87
CA ILE A 1146 -25.41 43.46 -32.65
C ILE A 1146 -25.59 42.17 -31.85
N LEU A 1147 -24.49 41.44 -31.65
CA LEU A 1147 -24.37 40.33 -30.73
C LEU A 1147 -23.78 40.84 -29.41
N LEU A 1148 -24.57 40.74 -28.33
CA LEU A 1148 -24.12 41.03 -26.97
C LEU A 1148 -23.85 39.72 -26.25
N PHE A 1149 -22.70 39.59 -25.60
CA PHE A 1149 -22.43 38.45 -24.73
C PHE A 1149 -21.60 38.86 -23.51
N SER A 1150 -21.90 38.27 -22.35
CA SER A 1150 -21.16 38.46 -21.11
C SER A 1150 -21.00 37.13 -20.41
N GLY A 1151 -19.92 36.96 -19.64
CA GLY A 1151 -19.73 35.77 -18.81
C GLY A 1151 -20.65 35.80 -17.58
N GLU A 1152 -21.25 34.66 -17.22
CA GLU A 1152 -22.13 34.53 -16.06
C GLU A 1152 -21.44 34.92 -14.74
N LYS A 1153 -20.17 34.52 -14.58
CA LYS A 1153 -19.34 34.86 -13.41
C LYS A 1153 -18.52 36.15 -13.58
N ASN A 1154 -18.94 37.05 -14.48
CA ASN A 1154 -18.25 38.32 -14.70
C ASN A 1154 -18.33 39.19 -13.43
N THR A 1155 -17.17 39.53 -12.90
CA THR A 1155 -16.98 40.28 -11.66
C THR A 1155 -16.51 41.72 -11.90
N VAL A 1156 -16.43 42.15 -13.16
CA VAL A 1156 -16.12 43.52 -13.58
C VAL A 1156 -17.41 44.28 -13.88
N TYR A 1157 -18.22 43.73 -14.78
CA TYR A 1157 -19.55 44.22 -15.11
C TYR A 1157 -20.58 43.13 -14.82
N THR A 1158 -21.73 43.52 -14.27
CA THR A 1158 -22.81 42.55 -14.00
C THR A 1158 -23.39 42.07 -15.34
N PRO A 1159 -23.70 40.77 -15.53
CA PRO A 1159 -24.23 40.26 -16.80
C PRO A 1159 -25.47 41.02 -17.31
N GLU A 1160 -26.29 41.55 -16.40
CA GLU A 1160 -27.49 42.35 -16.67
C GLU A 1160 -27.21 43.59 -17.52
N ASN A 1161 -25.98 44.12 -17.52
CA ASN A 1161 -25.62 45.28 -18.33
C ASN A 1161 -25.90 45.06 -19.83
N THR A 1162 -25.65 43.84 -20.32
CA THR A 1162 -25.89 43.46 -21.71
C THR A 1162 -27.39 43.31 -22.00
N ASP A 1163 -28.17 42.85 -21.02
CA ASP A 1163 -29.62 42.78 -21.11
C ASP A 1163 -30.27 44.19 -21.12
N ILE A 1164 -29.70 45.13 -20.36
CA ILE A 1164 -30.13 46.54 -20.39
C ILE A 1164 -29.83 47.16 -21.75
N SER A 1165 -28.63 46.96 -22.31
CA SER A 1165 -28.32 47.44 -23.66
C SER A 1165 -29.22 46.78 -24.72
N TYR A 1166 -29.47 45.48 -24.63
CA TYR A 1166 -30.39 44.76 -25.51
C TYR A 1166 -31.80 45.36 -25.45
N THR A 1167 -32.34 45.53 -24.24
CA THR A 1167 -33.69 46.05 -24.01
C THR A 1167 -33.81 47.50 -24.45
N THR A 1168 -32.78 48.31 -24.21
CA THR A 1168 -32.72 49.72 -24.66
C THR A 1168 -32.76 49.82 -26.19
N LEU A 1169 -32.03 48.97 -26.91
CA LEU A 1169 -32.07 48.91 -28.38
C LEU A 1169 -33.43 48.44 -28.90
N CYS A 1170 -34.01 47.40 -28.28
CA CYS A 1170 -35.33 46.89 -28.64
C CYS A 1170 -36.43 47.94 -28.46
N ASN A 1171 -36.39 48.68 -27.35
CA ASN A 1171 -37.37 49.73 -27.05
C ASN A 1171 -37.27 50.91 -28.03
N ALA A 1172 -36.06 51.27 -28.47
CA ALA A 1172 -35.85 52.39 -29.38
C ALA A 1172 -36.18 52.06 -30.85
N ASN A 1173 -35.94 50.82 -31.30
CA ASN A 1173 -36.01 50.46 -32.71
C ASN A 1173 -37.16 49.50 -33.08
N GLY A 1174 -37.89 48.99 -32.09
CA GLY A 1174 -38.95 47.99 -32.27
C GLY A 1174 -38.39 46.56 -32.31
N ARG A 1175 -39.20 45.59 -31.87
CA ARG A 1175 -38.77 44.19 -31.72
C ARG A 1175 -38.93 43.44 -33.05
N GLN A 1176 -37.91 43.45 -33.91
CA GLN A 1176 -37.80 42.49 -35.02
C GLN A 1176 -37.03 41.26 -34.54
N CYS A 1177 -37.70 40.35 -33.84
CA CYS A 1177 -37.14 39.04 -33.50
C CYS A 1177 -37.43 38.07 -34.64
N GLU A 1178 -36.44 37.71 -35.46
CA GLU A 1178 -36.42 36.36 -36.04
C GLU A 1178 -35.88 35.40 -34.98
N PRO A 1179 -36.68 34.43 -34.49
CA PRO A 1179 -36.12 33.32 -33.75
C PRO A 1179 -35.47 32.40 -34.78
N THR A 1180 -34.17 32.56 -35.05
CA THR A 1180 -33.41 31.46 -35.65
C THR A 1180 -33.20 30.40 -34.57
N SER A 1181 -34.25 29.62 -34.32
CA SER A 1181 -34.20 28.32 -33.66
C SER A 1181 -33.56 27.30 -34.61
N ARG A 1182 -32.30 27.53 -35.02
CA ARG A 1182 -31.45 26.37 -35.31
C ARG A 1182 -31.09 25.79 -33.96
N ARG A 1183 -31.93 24.85 -33.49
CA ARG A 1183 -31.42 23.72 -32.70
C ARG A 1183 -30.22 23.20 -33.49
N ALA A 1184 -29.01 23.53 -33.05
CA ALA A 1184 -27.88 22.66 -33.33
C ALA A 1184 -28.26 21.35 -32.67
N ASP A 1185 -28.71 20.39 -33.48
CA ASP A 1185 -29.02 19.05 -33.06
C ASP A 1185 -27.73 18.46 -32.48
N ALA A 1186 -27.63 18.45 -31.15
CA ALA A 1186 -26.47 17.97 -30.41
C ALA A 1186 -26.29 16.44 -30.55
N SER A 1187 -27.09 15.76 -31.37
CA SER A 1187 -27.07 14.31 -31.54
C SER A 1187 -26.25 13.81 -32.74
N ARG A 1188 -25.73 14.68 -33.63
CA ARG A 1188 -24.93 14.23 -34.79
C ARG A 1188 -23.78 15.17 -35.19
N VAL A 1189 -22.81 15.40 -34.29
CA VAL A 1189 -21.42 15.69 -34.68
C VAL A 1189 -20.48 15.05 -33.65
N HIS A 1190 -20.37 13.72 -33.70
CA HIS A 1190 -19.18 13.04 -33.22
C HIS A 1190 -18.10 13.19 -34.29
N ASP A 1191 -17.35 14.28 -34.27
CA ASP A 1191 -16.01 14.26 -34.84
C ASP A 1191 -15.00 14.89 -33.88
N LYS A 1192 -13.91 14.16 -33.71
CA LYS A 1192 -12.84 14.34 -32.75
C LYS A 1192 -12.00 15.55 -33.15
N ARG A 1193 -12.09 16.66 -32.41
CA ARG A 1193 -10.97 17.55 -32.01
C ARG A 1193 -11.51 18.84 -31.37
N GLY A 1194 -11.01 19.13 -30.16
CA GLY A 1194 -11.46 20.21 -29.30
C GLY A 1194 -11.12 21.63 -29.74
N TYR A 1195 -11.65 22.58 -28.97
CA TYR A 1195 -11.46 24.04 -28.95
C TYR A 1195 -12.25 24.86 -30.00
N PHE A 1196 -13.47 25.28 -29.65
CA PHE A 1196 -13.76 26.63 -29.09
C PHE A 1196 -15.28 26.89 -28.95
N TRP A 1197 -15.62 27.60 -27.87
CA TRP A 1197 -16.89 28.30 -27.58
C TRP A 1197 -18.18 27.47 -27.49
N VAL A 1198 -18.75 27.48 -26.28
CA VAL A 1198 -20.00 26.86 -25.81
C VAL A 1198 -19.90 25.34 -25.52
N LYS A 1199 -19.45 25.01 -24.30
CA LYS A 1199 -19.97 23.88 -23.53
C LYS A 1199 -20.17 24.38 -22.10
N ASP A 1200 -21.40 24.21 -21.61
CA ASP A 1200 -22.00 24.67 -20.35
C ASP A 1200 -22.19 26.19 -20.16
N SER A 1201 -23.20 26.72 -20.84
CA SER A 1201 -24.08 27.73 -20.24
C SER A 1201 -25.52 27.22 -20.40
N THR A 1202 -26.24 27.05 -19.30
CA THR A 1202 -27.66 26.65 -19.30
C THR A 1202 -28.62 27.75 -19.80
N GLU A 1203 -28.13 28.78 -20.48
CA GLU A 1203 -28.96 29.83 -21.08
C GLU A 1203 -28.48 30.24 -22.48
N SER A 1204 -29.46 30.54 -23.34
CA SER A 1204 -29.31 30.80 -24.77
C SER A 1204 -28.67 32.15 -25.10
N PRO A 1205 -27.76 32.26 -26.09
CA PRO A 1205 -27.32 33.56 -26.62
C PRO A 1205 -28.50 34.31 -27.26
N ARG A 1206 -28.73 35.58 -26.88
CA ARG A 1206 -29.77 36.44 -27.46
C ARG A 1206 -29.16 37.31 -28.57
N GLN A 1207 -29.65 37.13 -29.79
CA GLN A 1207 -29.22 37.91 -30.96
C GLN A 1207 -30.21 39.06 -31.17
N CYS A 1208 -29.72 40.30 -31.31
CA CYS A 1208 -30.55 41.44 -31.69
C CYS A 1208 -30.17 41.87 -33.12
N GLN A 1209 -31.09 41.73 -34.07
CA GLN A 1209 -31.03 42.52 -35.30
C GLN A 1209 -31.79 43.81 -35.00
N VAL A 1210 -31.05 44.93 -34.96
CA VAL A 1210 -31.61 46.28 -34.85
C VAL A 1210 -31.71 46.89 -36.24
#